data_AF-A0A2V6FFJ9-F1
#
_entry.id   AF-A0A2V6FFJ9-F1
#
_cell.length_a   1.000
_cell.length_b   1.000
_cell.length_c   1.000
_cell.angle_alpha   90.00
_cell.angle_beta   90.00
_cell.angle_gamma   90.00
#
_symmetry.space_group_name_H-M   'P 1'
#
loop_
_entity.id
_entity.type
_entity.pdbx_description
1 polymer ?
#
loop_
_entity_poly.entity_id
_entity_poly.type
_entity_poly.pdbx_seq_one_letter_code
_entity_poly.pdbx_strand_id
1 'polypeptide(L)'
;MLLCVGGWCIVDRCIASSPRPESRKASGIEASRKAMKILKAECFACHNEEKKKGGLVLTSRELLLKGNGDGVVVVPGKPDSSRLPRALLADADPHMPPKKQLTDPQIKAIRDWIKGGLVWDAKALADDEANLAPVKLAALPSSYQPVMALALSPDGKKLAVGRGGSIVVHDVSQTNFPVLAQLEAHRDAVQALAWSPDGRWLASGAFRRLVLWDTESFKLEHECTNGLSGCVTAIKFAPDGSRLALADGVPGQNGYLRLIDTPEDRIAASWRAHGDTIFDMDFSRDGTQLLTAGGDKLIKVWELASKKESARFEGHTAQVLGVAFNTNATQIVSGGADKEIKVWDTKTREKIISLGSHSAAVTSVAWPGDGKVIFAATDAGDVSSFINLKAHTGEQSSSGGDEKKIGNANETVLCIATSQDARTIFAGSHDGSVHVWDSERKLLAKLAPPTDEARVSGKRDGVTSKAGQAVPSPPGHGAVRTPSPTDGADKQQAGRAVPSPYPVVKQRRDKPAVNAVTLKSSAVVSLTADPKELHLTADAPRHGVLITAHTADGFEVDVTDRARFSTSRHAPFEAREPGEVRALRPGQGTLIASFGPQRIEIPIRIEASSSGDSESAPFFEPPPVSFLRDVLPALSKAGCNAGSCHAKAEGQNGFKLSVFSYDPGSDYAHIVKDARGRRVFPAAPDESLIIRKPTTAIPHEGGLRFERGSETHQLLVRWLREGMSYSVTNEPALQRLVVFPKERRYHKSATQRLLVEAHYSDGSVRDVSRLAAFASNDKEIATVDEHGIVTIGTLTGQGVVVARYAGLVADAHILVPADRLLPEVQYAALPRNNFIDELAYAQFQRLGLLPSELCSDVEFLRRASLDAIGVLPTPDEVRDFLAEVSPESAREKRRKGEKGSAADSPLPLFSSAPLPAAATRRAARLALIDRLLARSEYADYWANKWADLLRPNPDRVGVKSVFTLDQWLRDSFRQNKPYDQFVREILLVEGTNHRDGPAVIYRDRREPADLTTLFSQLFLGTRLECARCHHHPNEKWSQDDFYQFAAFFGSVKQKGAGLSPPISAGTETFYFASGGSVKHPVTGAVMSPRPPDGPSAQPGNDADSRRALADWLIVPDNPFFARAAVNRVWAVFFGRGLVEPVDDFRISNPCVNPPLLDALADDYIKHGYDLKHLMRT
;
A
#
# COMPACT_ATOMS: atom_id res chain seq x y z
N MET A 1 20.93 -0.64 -76.86
CA MET A 1 21.94 0.26 -76.26
C MET A 1 22.85 -0.61 -75.41
N LEU A 2 24.06 -1.03 -75.83
CA LEU A 2 25.00 -0.53 -76.85
C LEU A 2 25.69 0.80 -76.48
N LEU A 3 27.03 0.72 -76.39
CA LEU A 3 28.07 1.76 -76.23
C LEU A 3 28.38 2.30 -74.81
N CYS A 4 29.69 2.58 -74.61
CA CYS A 4 30.36 3.33 -73.53
C CYS A 4 30.39 2.77 -72.09
N VAL A 5 31.61 2.51 -71.61
CA VAL A 5 32.12 2.42 -70.21
C VAL A 5 31.30 1.58 -69.21
N GLY A 6 31.81 0.53 -68.57
CA GLY A 6 33.14 -0.11 -68.60
C GLY A 6 33.26 -1.04 -67.37
N GLY A 7 33.47 -2.34 -67.56
CA GLY A 7 33.43 -3.31 -66.45
C GLY A 7 33.69 -4.76 -66.88
N TRP A 8 33.09 -5.69 -66.11
CA TRP A 8 33.12 -7.17 -66.22
C TRP A 8 34.26 -7.95 -65.50
N CYS A 9 33.99 -8.22 -64.22
CA CYS A 9 33.72 -9.56 -63.66
C CYS A 9 34.54 -10.82 -64.04
N ILE A 10 34.99 -11.51 -62.95
CA ILE A 10 35.01 -12.98 -62.72
C ILE A 10 36.12 -13.75 -63.49
N VAL A 11 36.95 -14.63 -62.89
CA VAL A 11 36.96 -15.32 -61.58
C VAL A 11 38.34 -15.12 -60.91
N ASP A 12 38.43 -15.10 -59.57
CA ASP A 12 39.57 -15.75 -58.92
C ASP A 12 39.25 -16.35 -57.54
N ARG A 13 39.87 -17.49 -57.21
CA ARG A 13 39.61 -18.26 -55.97
C ARG A 13 40.70 -17.99 -54.93
N CYS A 14 40.44 -17.14 -53.95
CA CYS A 14 41.28 -17.09 -52.75
C CYS A 14 41.01 -18.28 -51.83
N ILE A 15 42.01 -19.14 -51.65
CA ILE A 15 42.04 -20.18 -50.60
C ILE A 15 42.26 -19.47 -49.25
N ALA A 16 41.22 -19.41 -48.43
CA ALA A 16 41.33 -18.89 -47.08
C ALA A 16 42.00 -19.91 -46.15
N SER A 17 43.13 -19.52 -45.54
CA SER A 17 43.90 -20.34 -44.61
C SER A 17 43.11 -20.69 -43.34
N SER A 18 43.19 -21.95 -42.90
CA SER A 18 42.67 -22.44 -41.62
C SER A 18 43.22 -21.64 -40.43
N PRO A 19 42.40 -21.23 -39.44
CA PRO A 19 42.91 -20.58 -38.24
C PRO A 19 43.81 -21.51 -37.42
N ARG A 20 44.97 -20.99 -36.95
CA ARG A 20 45.92 -21.74 -36.09
C ARG A 20 45.23 -22.22 -34.79
N PRO A 21 45.65 -23.37 -34.21
CA PRO A 21 44.96 -23.99 -33.07
C PRO A 21 44.82 -23.11 -31.81
N GLU A 22 45.69 -22.12 -31.61
CA GLU A 22 45.58 -21.14 -30.52
C GLU A 22 44.35 -20.24 -30.64
N SER A 23 43.95 -19.86 -31.86
CA SER A 23 42.76 -19.03 -32.09
C SER A 23 41.46 -19.75 -31.68
N ARG A 24 41.40 -21.08 -31.84
CA ARG A 24 40.28 -21.91 -31.37
C ARG A 24 40.21 -22.00 -29.85
N LYS A 25 41.35 -21.97 -29.15
CA LYS A 25 41.39 -21.87 -27.68
C LYS A 25 40.87 -20.52 -27.20
N ALA A 26 41.28 -19.42 -27.83
CA ALA A 26 40.81 -18.07 -27.50
C ALA A 26 39.29 -17.92 -27.66
N SER A 27 38.72 -18.37 -28.80
CA SER A 27 37.27 -18.33 -29.02
C SER A 27 36.47 -19.21 -28.05
N GLY A 28 37.04 -20.35 -27.64
CA GLY A 28 36.42 -21.23 -26.64
C GLY A 28 36.30 -20.58 -25.27
N ILE A 29 37.36 -19.92 -24.81
CA ILE A 29 37.40 -19.21 -23.51
C ILE A 29 36.39 -18.05 -23.47
N GLU A 30 36.27 -17.28 -24.56
CA GLU A 30 35.30 -16.17 -24.63
C GLU A 30 33.84 -16.68 -24.62
N ALA A 31 33.54 -17.75 -25.38
CA ALA A 31 32.23 -18.40 -25.37
C ALA A 31 31.88 -18.95 -23.97
N SER A 32 32.84 -19.62 -23.31
CA SER A 32 32.70 -20.05 -21.92
C SER A 32 32.39 -18.91 -20.99
N ARG A 33 33.15 -17.80 -21.04
CA ARG A 33 32.92 -16.64 -20.16
C ARG A 33 31.53 -16.04 -20.34
N LYS A 34 31.05 -15.92 -21.59
CA LYS A 34 29.70 -15.44 -21.88
C LYS A 34 28.63 -16.39 -21.32
N ALA A 35 28.75 -17.69 -21.57
CA ALA A 35 27.80 -18.67 -21.06
C ALA A 35 27.80 -18.77 -19.53
N MET A 36 28.96 -18.73 -18.87
CA MET A 36 29.08 -18.71 -17.41
C MET A 36 28.37 -17.51 -16.79
N LYS A 37 28.57 -16.30 -17.34
CA LYS A 37 27.86 -15.09 -16.86
C LYS A 37 26.34 -15.19 -17.04
N ILE A 38 25.87 -15.81 -18.14
CA ILE A 38 24.42 -16.04 -18.36
C ILE A 38 23.87 -17.08 -17.37
N LEU A 39 24.52 -18.23 -17.17
CA LEU A 39 24.06 -19.24 -16.20
C LEU A 39 24.01 -18.67 -14.78
N LYS A 40 25.02 -17.87 -14.39
CA LYS A 40 25.07 -17.19 -13.09
C LYS A 40 23.91 -16.21 -12.90
N ALA A 41 23.59 -15.40 -13.93
CA ALA A 41 22.52 -14.41 -13.86
C ALA A 41 21.10 -15.03 -13.93
N GLU A 42 20.89 -15.96 -14.86
CA GLU A 42 19.54 -16.40 -15.25
C GLU A 42 19.14 -17.77 -14.65
N CYS A 43 20.10 -18.60 -14.23
CA CYS A 43 19.84 -20.00 -13.85
C CYS A 43 20.19 -20.33 -12.39
N PHE A 44 21.31 -19.82 -11.86
CA PHE A 44 21.82 -20.22 -10.54
C PHE A 44 20.88 -19.86 -9.38
N ALA A 45 20.00 -18.87 -9.54
CA ALA A 45 18.99 -18.53 -8.53
C ALA A 45 17.95 -19.64 -8.28
N CYS A 46 17.84 -20.64 -9.16
CA CYS A 46 16.90 -21.77 -9.06
C CYS A 46 17.54 -23.15 -9.25
N HIS A 47 18.82 -23.22 -9.63
CA HIS A 47 19.56 -24.46 -9.91
C HIS A 47 20.97 -24.42 -9.29
N ASN A 48 21.04 -24.39 -7.96
CA ASN A 48 22.28 -24.43 -7.17
C ASN A 48 22.22 -25.57 -6.13
N GLU A 49 23.29 -25.77 -5.35
CA GLU A 49 23.38 -26.85 -4.36
C GLU A 49 22.25 -26.82 -3.29
N GLU A 50 21.67 -25.65 -3.01
CA GLU A 50 20.62 -25.45 -2.00
C GLU A 50 19.22 -25.52 -2.65
N LYS A 51 19.05 -24.84 -3.79
CA LYS A 51 17.79 -24.75 -4.52
C LYS A 51 17.89 -25.53 -5.84
N LYS A 52 17.39 -26.77 -5.82
CA LYS A 52 17.48 -27.76 -6.90
C LYS A 52 16.15 -27.89 -7.68
N LYS A 53 15.65 -26.80 -8.29
CA LYS A 53 14.36 -26.87 -9.02
C LYS A 53 14.48 -27.92 -10.13
N GLY A 54 13.49 -28.81 -10.26
CA GLY A 54 13.55 -29.96 -11.18
C GLY A 54 14.67 -30.95 -10.89
N GLY A 55 15.21 -31.00 -9.66
CA GLY A 55 16.32 -31.88 -9.27
C GLY A 55 17.68 -31.51 -9.90
N LEU A 56 17.78 -30.33 -10.53
CA LEU A 56 18.93 -29.93 -11.34
C LEU A 56 19.82 -28.89 -10.64
N VAL A 57 21.14 -29.10 -10.67
CA VAL A 57 22.16 -28.17 -10.15
C VAL A 57 23.11 -27.79 -11.29
N LEU A 58 23.25 -26.48 -11.54
CA LEU A 58 24.03 -25.93 -12.66
C LEU A 58 25.28 -25.16 -12.21
N THR A 59 25.52 -25.04 -10.91
CA THR A 59 26.64 -24.27 -10.31
C THR A 59 28.02 -24.88 -10.50
N SER A 60 28.12 -26.16 -10.90
CA SER A 60 29.38 -26.81 -11.23
C SER A 60 29.31 -27.62 -12.53
N ARG A 61 30.44 -27.73 -13.23
CA ARG A 61 30.56 -28.52 -14.47
C ARG A 61 30.14 -29.97 -14.27
N GLU A 62 30.52 -30.56 -13.15
CA GLU A 62 30.27 -31.96 -12.83
C GLU A 62 28.77 -32.23 -12.64
N LEU A 63 28.08 -31.39 -11.84
CA LEU A 63 26.66 -31.54 -11.58
C LEU A 63 25.82 -31.24 -12.84
N LEU A 64 26.23 -30.24 -13.65
CA LEU A 64 25.60 -29.93 -14.93
C LEU A 64 25.72 -31.08 -15.95
N LEU A 65 26.84 -31.82 -15.94
CA LEU A 65 27.04 -33.02 -16.75
C LEU A 65 26.27 -34.23 -16.21
N LYS A 66 26.19 -34.37 -14.89
CA LYS A 66 25.42 -35.42 -14.22
C LYS A 66 23.91 -35.31 -14.51
N GLY A 67 23.41 -34.08 -14.64
CA GLY A 67 21.99 -33.82 -14.93
C GLY A 67 21.09 -34.04 -13.71
N ASN A 68 19.85 -34.47 -13.96
CA ASN A 68 18.84 -34.71 -12.94
C ASN A 68 18.25 -36.14 -13.05
N GLY A 69 17.18 -36.43 -12.33
CA GLY A 69 16.48 -37.74 -12.40
C GLY A 69 15.95 -38.09 -13.80
N ASP A 70 15.68 -37.09 -14.63
CA ASP A 70 15.25 -37.27 -16.03
C ASP A 70 16.45 -37.53 -16.97
N GLY A 71 17.69 -37.51 -16.46
CA GLY A 71 18.93 -37.84 -17.17
C GLY A 71 19.82 -36.63 -17.52
N VAL A 72 20.67 -36.81 -18.54
CA VAL A 72 21.66 -35.79 -18.97
C VAL A 72 20.97 -34.52 -19.49
N VAL A 73 21.37 -33.36 -18.95
CA VAL A 73 20.81 -32.05 -19.34
C VAL A 73 21.61 -31.38 -20.46
N VAL A 74 22.93 -31.62 -20.51
CA VAL A 74 23.82 -31.08 -21.54
C VAL A 74 24.82 -32.12 -22.04
N VAL A 75 24.94 -32.23 -23.37
CA VAL A 75 25.87 -33.15 -24.04
C VAL A 75 27.01 -32.34 -24.67
N PRO A 76 28.27 -32.49 -24.20
CA PRO A 76 29.41 -31.77 -24.76
C PRO A 76 29.50 -31.89 -26.29
N GLY A 77 29.72 -30.76 -26.97
CA GLY A 77 29.84 -30.69 -28.43
C GLY A 77 28.52 -30.81 -29.21
N LYS A 78 27.40 -31.17 -28.56
CA LYS A 78 26.11 -31.44 -29.21
C LYS A 78 24.99 -30.56 -28.64
N PRO A 79 24.91 -29.27 -29.03
CA PRO A 79 23.90 -28.34 -28.51
C PRO A 79 22.47 -28.79 -28.84
N ASP A 80 22.22 -29.38 -30.01
CA ASP A 80 20.87 -29.77 -30.44
C ASP A 80 20.39 -31.10 -29.83
N SER A 81 21.33 -31.91 -29.34
CA SER A 81 21.09 -33.09 -28.50
C SER A 81 21.04 -32.76 -26.99
N SER A 82 21.32 -31.50 -26.61
CA SER A 82 21.24 -31.05 -25.22
C SER A 82 19.83 -30.57 -24.90
N ARG A 83 19.33 -30.86 -23.70
CA ARG A 83 18.01 -30.38 -23.27
C ARG A 83 18.03 -28.91 -22.86
N LEU A 84 19.12 -28.45 -22.24
CA LEU A 84 19.23 -27.06 -21.75
C LEU A 84 18.88 -26.00 -22.82
N PRO A 85 19.44 -26.00 -24.04
CA PRO A 85 19.07 -24.98 -25.03
C PRO A 85 17.67 -25.13 -25.61
N ARG A 86 17.06 -26.32 -25.52
CA ARG A 86 15.71 -26.59 -26.02
C ARG A 86 14.68 -26.05 -25.04
N ALA A 87 14.88 -26.27 -23.74
CA ALA A 87 14.08 -25.70 -22.66
C ALA A 87 14.27 -24.18 -22.44
N LEU A 88 15.04 -23.50 -23.30
CA LEU A 88 15.22 -22.05 -23.30
C LEU A 88 14.54 -21.37 -24.50
N LEU A 89 13.74 -22.11 -25.28
CA LEU A 89 12.92 -21.56 -26.37
C LEU A 89 11.53 -21.17 -25.84
N ALA A 90 10.94 -20.10 -26.38
CA ALA A 90 9.76 -19.43 -25.83
C ALA A 90 8.53 -20.34 -25.60
N ASP A 91 8.39 -21.40 -26.41
CA ASP A 91 7.24 -22.32 -26.39
C ASP A 91 7.59 -23.74 -25.88
N ALA A 92 8.81 -23.95 -25.36
CA ALA A 92 9.33 -25.30 -25.10
C ALA A 92 9.09 -25.85 -23.69
N ASP A 93 8.99 -24.99 -22.67
CA ASP A 93 8.61 -25.35 -21.31
C ASP A 93 7.86 -24.17 -20.65
N PRO A 94 6.56 -24.30 -20.31
CA PRO A 94 5.82 -23.21 -19.67
C PRO A 94 6.33 -22.84 -18.26
N HIS A 95 7.24 -23.61 -17.66
CA HIS A 95 7.83 -23.34 -16.35
C HIS A 95 9.26 -22.81 -16.40
N MET A 96 9.91 -22.78 -17.57
CA MET A 96 11.32 -22.43 -17.75
C MET A 96 11.56 -21.66 -19.07
N PRO A 97 12.17 -20.46 -19.06
CA PRO A 97 12.66 -19.72 -17.89
C PRO A 97 11.53 -18.98 -17.13
N PRO A 98 11.48 -19.05 -15.78
CA PRO A 98 10.29 -18.69 -15.00
C PRO A 98 10.07 -17.18 -14.74
N LYS A 99 10.96 -16.29 -15.21
CA LYS A 99 10.92 -14.85 -14.86
C LYS A 99 11.08 -13.90 -16.05
N LYS A 100 11.76 -14.32 -17.12
CA LYS A 100 11.86 -13.64 -18.41
C LYS A 100 12.44 -14.60 -19.44
N GLN A 101 11.96 -14.55 -20.68
CA GLN A 101 12.56 -15.30 -21.78
C GLN A 101 13.97 -14.77 -22.10
N LEU A 102 14.95 -15.67 -22.26
CA LEU A 102 16.31 -15.30 -22.64
C LEU A 102 16.32 -14.75 -24.08
N THR A 103 17.17 -13.76 -24.33
CA THR A 103 17.32 -13.19 -25.67
C THR A 103 18.07 -14.14 -26.61
N ASP A 104 17.81 -14.07 -27.92
CA ASP A 104 18.50 -14.91 -28.92
C ASP A 104 20.04 -14.88 -28.81
N PRO A 105 20.71 -13.73 -28.54
CA PRO A 105 22.15 -13.71 -28.29
C PRO A 105 22.58 -14.50 -27.06
N GLN A 106 21.79 -14.51 -25.98
CA GLN A 106 22.08 -15.30 -24.77
C GLN A 106 21.91 -16.81 -25.05
N ILE A 107 20.82 -17.21 -25.70
CA ILE A 107 20.57 -18.60 -26.09
C ILE A 107 21.67 -19.09 -27.05
N LYS A 108 22.06 -18.25 -28.01
CA LYS A 108 23.17 -18.53 -28.94
C LYS A 108 24.50 -18.70 -28.19
N ALA A 109 24.82 -17.84 -27.22
CA ALA A 109 26.04 -17.98 -26.42
C ALA A 109 26.11 -19.30 -25.64
N ILE A 110 24.98 -19.75 -25.07
CA ILE A 110 24.88 -21.08 -24.43
C ILE A 110 25.10 -22.20 -25.46
N ARG A 111 24.46 -22.14 -26.64
CA ARG A 111 24.64 -23.15 -27.71
C ARG A 111 26.08 -23.20 -28.23
N ASP A 112 26.72 -22.05 -28.43
CA ASP A 112 28.11 -21.96 -28.88
C ASP A 112 29.09 -22.51 -27.84
N TRP A 113 28.85 -22.27 -26.54
CA TRP A 113 29.63 -22.84 -25.44
C TRP A 113 29.51 -24.38 -25.36
N ILE A 114 28.30 -24.91 -25.53
CA ILE A 114 28.07 -26.37 -25.58
C ILE A 114 28.78 -26.98 -26.80
N LYS A 115 28.64 -26.35 -27.97
CA LYS A 115 29.33 -26.72 -29.21
C LYS A 115 30.86 -26.68 -29.06
N GLY A 116 31.36 -25.74 -28.28
CA GLY A 116 32.78 -25.62 -27.88
C GLY A 116 33.26 -26.66 -26.86
N GLY A 117 32.43 -27.62 -26.46
CA GLY A 117 32.83 -28.75 -25.62
C GLY A 117 32.69 -28.53 -24.11
N LEU A 118 31.89 -27.56 -23.66
CA LEU A 118 31.66 -27.27 -22.24
C LEU A 118 32.95 -26.98 -21.45
N VAL A 119 33.83 -26.15 -22.03
CA VAL A 119 34.99 -25.59 -21.33
C VAL A 119 34.47 -24.71 -20.18
N TRP A 120 34.94 -24.96 -18.95
CA TRP A 120 34.41 -24.31 -17.76
C TRP A 120 35.35 -23.21 -17.27
N ASP A 121 34.97 -21.94 -17.46
CA ASP A 121 35.72 -20.78 -16.93
C ASP A 121 35.24 -20.49 -15.51
N ALA A 122 35.79 -21.18 -14.51
CA ALA A 122 35.45 -20.95 -13.11
C ALA A 122 35.75 -19.50 -12.66
N LYS A 123 36.70 -18.80 -13.29
CA LYS A 123 36.98 -17.38 -13.00
C LYS A 123 35.85 -16.47 -13.50
N ALA A 124 35.13 -16.86 -14.55
CA ALA A 124 33.93 -16.15 -15.00
C ALA A 124 32.71 -16.33 -14.08
N LEU A 125 32.78 -17.29 -13.13
CA LEU A 125 31.76 -17.51 -12.10
C LEU A 125 32.14 -16.92 -10.74
N ALA A 126 33.41 -16.61 -10.50
CA ALA A 126 33.81 -15.76 -9.38
C ALA A 126 33.05 -14.42 -9.45
N ASP A 127 32.84 -13.80 -8.30
CA ASP A 127 32.40 -12.42 -8.26
C ASP A 127 33.57 -11.54 -8.72
N ASP A 128 33.31 -10.58 -9.62
CA ASP A 128 34.32 -9.64 -10.15
C ASP A 128 34.67 -8.57 -9.06
N GLU A 129 35.05 -9.03 -7.86
CA GLU A 129 35.31 -8.19 -6.66
C GLU A 129 36.43 -7.16 -6.90
N ALA A 130 37.36 -7.49 -7.80
CA ALA A 130 38.45 -6.60 -8.22
C ALA A 130 38.00 -5.48 -9.18
N ASN A 131 36.76 -5.49 -9.68
CA ASN A 131 36.23 -4.54 -10.68
C ASN A 131 34.86 -3.96 -10.27
N LEU A 132 34.66 -3.70 -8.98
CA LEU A 132 33.45 -3.05 -8.49
C LEU A 132 33.41 -1.58 -8.93
N ALA A 133 32.35 -1.19 -9.64
CA ALA A 133 32.14 0.20 -10.01
C ALA A 133 32.05 1.09 -8.75
N PRO A 134 32.72 2.27 -8.73
CA PRO A 134 32.67 3.18 -7.60
C PRO A 134 31.27 3.77 -7.43
N VAL A 135 30.73 3.70 -6.23
CA VAL A 135 29.45 4.32 -5.86
C VAL A 135 29.75 5.68 -5.23
N LYS A 136 29.15 6.75 -5.76
CA LYS A 136 29.33 8.10 -5.23
C LYS A 136 28.36 8.31 -4.05
N LEU A 137 28.91 8.32 -2.84
CA LEU A 137 28.15 8.61 -1.62
C LEU A 137 27.88 10.12 -1.48
N ALA A 138 26.65 10.48 -1.11
CA ALA A 138 26.27 11.79 -0.60
C ALA A 138 26.67 11.93 0.88
N ALA A 139 26.46 13.11 1.48
CA ALA A 139 26.44 13.23 2.93
C ALA A 139 25.14 12.61 3.47
N LEU A 140 25.19 12.03 4.68
CA LEU A 140 23.97 11.62 5.37
C LEU A 140 23.12 12.84 5.75
N PRO A 141 21.78 12.72 5.71
CA PRO A 141 20.88 13.72 6.28
C PRO A 141 21.18 13.98 7.77
N SER A 142 21.09 15.22 8.22
CA SER A 142 21.38 15.58 9.62
C SER A 142 20.44 14.88 10.61
N SER A 143 19.20 14.61 10.21
CA SER A 143 18.20 13.84 10.95
C SER A 143 18.47 12.33 11.02
N TYR A 144 19.35 11.78 10.17
CA TYR A 144 19.62 10.34 10.11
C TYR A 144 20.93 10.00 10.83
N GLN A 145 20.82 9.73 12.14
CA GLN A 145 21.96 9.48 13.03
C GLN A 145 21.83 8.17 13.86
N PRO A 146 21.37 7.03 13.29
CA PRO A 146 21.11 5.82 14.07
C PRO A 146 22.39 5.28 14.75
N VAL A 147 22.25 4.71 15.94
CA VAL A 147 23.33 3.93 16.56
C VAL A 147 23.20 2.48 16.11
N MET A 148 24.02 2.09 15.12
CA MET A 148 24.01 0.72 14.56
C MET A 148 25.10 -0.18 15.15
N ALA A 149 26.11 0.40 15.81
CA ALA A 149 27.20 -0.33 16.43
C ALA A 149 27.60 0.27 17.78
N LEU A 150 27.87 -0.61 18.74
CA LEU A 150 28.46 -0.31 20.04
C LEU A 150 29.64 -1.26 20.27
N ALA A 151 30.75 -0.74 20.80
CA ALA A 151 31.89 -1.57 21.22
C ALA A 151 32.52 -1.03 22.50
N LEU A 152 32.65 -1.90 23.51
CA LEU A 152 33.32 -1.60 24.78
C LEU A 152 34.81 -1.98 24.69
N SER A 153 35.70 -1.18 25.27
CA SER A 153 37.13 -1.49 25.35
C SER A 153 37.41 -2.72 26.24
N PRO A 154 38.55 -3.41 26.05
CA PRO A 154 38.88 -4.61 26.83
C PRO A 154 38.94 -4.37 28.35
N ASP A 155 39.32 -3.17 28.78
CA ASP A 155 39.36 -2.76 30.19
C ASP A 155 38.00 -2.30 30.75
N GLY A 156 36.96 -2.28 29.92
CA GLY A 156 35.60 -1.88 30.27
C GLY A 156 35.38 -0.38 30.47
N LYS A 157 36.36 0.49 30.22
CA LYS A 157 36.29 1.93 30.56
C LYS A 157 35.89 2.85 29.41
N LYS A 158 36.03 2.45 28.16
CA LYS A 158 35.68 3.27 26.98
C LYS A 158 34.56 2.59 26.19
N LEU A 159 33.53 3.35 25.81
CA LEU A 159 32.48 2.90 24.89
C LEU A 159 32.59 3.67 23.58
N ALA A 160 32.83 2.98 22.48
CA ALA A 160 32.70 3.52 21.14
C ALA A 160 31.26 3.35 20.63
N VAL A 161 30.69 4.44 20.12
CA VAL A 161 29.32 4.54 19.62
C VAL A 161 29.37 4.97 18.15
N GLY A 162 28.94 4.09 17.25
CA GLY A 162 28.82 4.40 15.82
C GLY A 162 27.47 5.04 15.56
N ARG A 163 27.45 6.37 15.37
CA ARG A 163 26.25 7.22 15.31
C ARG A 163 26.20 7.94 13.97
N GLY A 164 25.30 7.52 13.09
CA GLY A 164 25.31 7.97 11.70
C GLY A 164 26.70 7.72 11.08
N GLY A 165 27.26 8.73 10.42
CA GLY A 165 28.60 8.66 9.81
C GLY A 165 29.76 8.88 10.79
N SER A 166 29.49 9.20 12.05
CA SER A 166 30.51 9.60 13.03
C SER A 166 30.67 8.55 14.13
N ILE A 167 31.81 8.55 14.82
CA ILE A 167 32.05 7.71 16.00
C ILE A 167 32.22 8.64 17.20
N VAL A 168 31.51 8.37 18.30
CA VAL A 168 31.68 9.07 19.57
C VAL A 168 32.23 8.09 20.59
N VAL A 169 33.32 8.45 21.28
CA VAL A 169 33.93 7.62 22.31
C VAL A 169 33.66 8.26 23.68
N HIS A 170 33.01 7.52 24.57
CA HIS A 170 32.69 7.94 25.94
C HIS A 170 33.59 7.23 26.97
N ASP A 171 33.99 7.93 28.02
CA ASP A 171 34.48 7.29 29.25
C ASP A 171 33.29 6.79 30.06
N VAL A 172 33.14 5.48 30.20
CA VAL A 172 32.07 4.85 30.97
C VAL A 172 32.49 4.44 32.39
N SER A 173 33.72 4.77 32.81
CA SER A 173 34.16 4.65 34.20
C SER A 173 33.68 5.81 35.08
N GLN A 174 33.18 6.89 34.46
CA GLN A 174 32.64 8.08 35.13
C GLN A 174 31.11 8.14 35.00
N THR A 175 30.42 8.61 36.05
CA THR A 175 28.95 8.60 36.16
C THR A 175 28.23 9.55 35.20
N ASN A 176 28.94 10.52 34.62
CA ASN A 176 28.43 11.48 33.64
C ASN A 176 28.80 11.14 32.18
N PHE A 177 29.45 10.01 31.93
CA PHE A 177 29.76 9.48 30.60
C PHE A 177 30.41 10.51 29.61
N PRO A 178 31.49 11.21 30.01
CA PRO A 178 32.03 12.31 29.21
C PRO A 178 32.60 11.83 27.87
N VAL A 179 32.46 12.66 26.83
CA VAL A 179 33.01 12.39 25.50
C VAL A 179 34.54 12.59 25.54
N LEU A 180 35.27 11.53 25.19
CA LEU A 180 36.72 11.54 25.02
C LEU A 180 37.14 11.96 23.60
N ALA A 181 36.38 11.55 22.59
CA ALA A 181 36.65 11.85 21.19
C ALA A 181 35.39 11.79 20.32
N GLN A 182 35.38 12.55 19.23
CA GLN A 182 34.40 12.46 18.15
C GLN A 182 35.14 12.39 16.81
N LEU A 183 34.88 11.35 16.03
CA LEU A 183 35.59 11.03 14.79
C LEU A 183 34.61 11.14 13.61
N GLU A 184 34.94 11.98 12.62
CA GLU A 184 34.21 12.01 11.35
C GLU A 184 34.64 10.83 10.50
N ALA A 185 33.99 9.69 10.74
CA ALA A 185 34.50 8.39 10.35
C ALA A 185 34.16 8.01 8.91
N HIS A 186 32.89 8.13 8.50
CA HIS A 186 32.37 7.58 7.24
C HIS A 186 31.28 8.48 6.61
N ARG A 187 31.03 8.30 5.31
CA ARG A 187 29.93 8.98 4.57
C ARG A 187 28.61 8.21 4.59
N ASP A 188 28.61 7.02 5.17
CA ASP A 188 27.46 6.15 5.41
C ASP A 188 27.44 5.75 6.90
N ALA A 189 26.35 5.17 7.38
CA ALA A 189 26.19 4.74 8.76
C ALA A 189 27.31 3.77 9.18
N VAL A 190 27.87 3.98 10.38
CA VAL A 190 28.86 3.08 11.00
C VAL A 190 28.12 1.84 11.51
N GLN A 191 28.17 0.74 10.75
CA GLN A 191 27.41 -0.48 11.05
C GLN A 191 28.19 -1.50 11.89
N ALA A 192 29.51 -1.34 12.00
CA ALA A 192 30.36 -2.24 12.79
C ALA A 192 31.46 -1.49 13.54
N LEU A 193 31.72 -1.90 14.79
CA LEU A 193 32.82 -1.43 15.64
C LEU A 193 33.42 -2.61 16.41
N ALA A 194 34.74 -2.60 16.61
CA ALA A 194 35.43 -3.54 17.49
C ALA A 194 36.71 -2.92 18.05
N TRP A 195 37.04 -3.21 19.32
CA TRP A 195 38.36 -2.89 19.88
C TRP A 195 39.30 -4.09 19.70
N SER A 196 40.58 -3.82 19.50
CA SER A 196 41.61 -4.87 19.57
C SER A 196 41.76 -5.40 21.01
N PRO A 197 42.20 -6.65 21.23
CA PRO A 197 42.30 -7.23 22.58
C PRO A 197 43.27 -6.51 23.51
N ASP A 198 44.31 -5.88 22.94
CA ASP A 198 45.29 -5.04 23.64
C ASP A 198 44.80 -3.60 23.88
N GLY A 199 43.64 -3.23 23.31
CA GLY A 199 43.05 -1.89 23.39
C GLY A 199 43.72 -0.83 22.53
N ARG A 200 44.79 -1.16 21.77
CA ARG A 200 45.54 -0.20 20.94
C ARG A 200 44.70 0.39 19.79
N TRP A 201 43.78 -0.39 19.23
CA TRP A 201 43.02 -0.01 18.04
C TRP A 201 41.52 -0.10 18.24
N LEU A 202 40.82 0.82 17.59
CA LEU A 202 39.39 0.76 17.33
C LEU A 202 39.19 0.55 15.83
N ALA A 203 38.55 -0.55 15.43
CA ALA A 203 38.13 -0.81 14.06
C ALA A 203 36.71 -0.28 13.83
N SER A 204 36.45 0.25 12.64
CA SER A 204 35.12 0.76 12.24
C SER A 204 34.77 0.43 10.78
N GLY A 205 33.54 -0.01 10.54
CA GLY A 205 33.04 -0.43 9.24
C GLY A 205 31.80 0.33 8.78
N ALA A 206 31.78 0.68 7.49
CA ALA A 206 30.63 1.24 6.78
C ALA A 206 30.62 0.73 5.33
N PHE A 207 29.90 1.40 4.41
CA PHE A 207 29.88 1.03 2.99
C PHE A 207 31.27 0.97 2.34
N ARG A 208 31.70 -0.24 1.99
CA ARG A 208 32.97 -0.59 1.31
C ARG A 208 34.22 0.01 1.96
N ARG A 209 34.20 0.22 3.28
CA ARG A 209 35.28 0.89 3.99
C ARG A 209 35.44 0.36 5.40
N LEU A 210 36.67 -0.07 5.70
CA LEU A 210 37.19 -0.32 7.04
C LEU A 210 38.21 0.77 7.37
N VAL A 211 38.15 1.28 8.60
CA VAL A 211 39.17 2.19 9.16
C VAL A 211 39.61 1.67 10.53
N LEU A 212 40.92 1.65 10.77
CA LEU A 212 41.53 1.44 12.09
C LEU A 212 42.00 2.79 12.65
N TRP A 213 41.61 3.05 13.90
CA TRP A 213 41.95 4.26 14.65
C TRP A 213 42.88 3.90 15.81
N ASP A 214 43.99 4.63 15.93
CA ASP A 214 44.83 4.61 17.12
C ASP A 214 44.05 5.16 18.33
N THR A 215 44.08 4.49 19.48
CA THR A 215 43.18 4.80 20.61
C THR A 215 43.79 5.74 21.66
N GLU A 216 45.05 6.13 21.48
CA GLU A 216 45.69 7.20 22.24
C GLU A 216 45.44 8.58 21.61
N SER A 217 45.66 8.71 20.30
CA SER A 217 45.52 9.97 19.56
C SER A 217 44.20 10.12 18.80
N PHE A 218 43.42 9.05 18.67
CA PHE A 218 42.16 8.99 17.91
C PHE A 218 42.30 9.41 16.43
N LYS A 219 43.46 9.13 15.83
CA LYS A 219 43.74 9.37 14.41
C LYS A 219 43.57 8.10 13.60
N LEU A 220 43.21 8.28 12.33
CA LEU A 220 43.22 7.21 11.32
C LEU A 220 44.67 6.74 11.15
N GLU A 221 44.93 5.47 11.42
CA GLU A 221 46.23 4.82 11.20
C GLU A 221 46.19 4.00 9.90
N HIS A 222 45.11 3.24 9.68
CA HIS A 222 44.96 2.34 8.53
C HIS A 222 43.56 2.43 7.88
N GLU A 223 43.49 2.23 6.55
CA GLU A 223 42.24 2.22 5.78
C GLU A 223 42.24 1.11 4.72
N CYS A 224 41.15 0.34 4.66
CA CYS A 224 40.94 -0.69 3.64
C CYS A 224 39.60 -0.47 2.91
N THR A 225 39.68 -0.28 1.58
CA THR A 225 38.53 -0.08 0.68
C THR A 225 38.51 -1.04 -0.52
N ASN A 226 39.67 -1.61 -0.88
CA ASN A 226 39.79 -2.52 -2.02
C ASN A 226 39.28 -3.92 -1.67
N GLY A 227 38.47 -4.51 -2.55
CA GLY A 227 37.93 -5.86 -2.39
C GLY A 227 36.69 -5.98 -1.49
N LEU A 228 36.12 -4.86 -1.00
CA LEU A 228 34.86 -4.84 -0.25
C LEU A 228 33.67 -4.62 -1.19
N SER A 229 32.65 -5.48 -1.11
CA SER A 229 31.52 -5.56 -2.06
C SER A 229 30.35 -4.65 -1.70
N GLY A 230 30.10 -4.42 -0.41
CA GLY A 230 29.01 -3.56 0.09
C GLY A 230 29.23 -3.07 1.53
N CYS A 231 28.17 -3.02 2.34
CA CYS A 231 28.25 -2.56 3.74
C CYS A 231 29.09 -3.53 4.57
N VAL A 232 30.04 -3.02 5.36
CA VAL A 232 30.72 -3.80 6.40
C VAL A 232 29.82 -3.85 7.63
N THR A 233 29.15 -4.99 7.84
CA THR A 233 28.02 -5.14 8.77
C THR A 233 28.40 -5.72 10.13
N ALA A 234 29.53 -6.40 10.24
CA ALA A 234 30.09 -6.88 11.49
C ALA A 234 31.62 -6.96 11.42
N ILE A 235 32.30 -6.70 12.54
CA ILE A 235 33.76 -6.75 12.69
C ILE A 235 34.08 -7.37 14.05
N LYS A 236 35.07 -8.26 14.12
CA LYS A 236 35.68 -8.73 15.37
C LYS A 236 37.19 -8.94 15.18
N PHE A 237 38.00 -8.58 16.18
CA PHE A 237 39.38 -9.01 16.25
C PHE A 237 39.47 -10.46 16.72
N ALA A 238 40.46 -11.20 16.24
CA ALA A 238 40.83 -12.49 16.81
C ALA A 238 41.35 -12.28 18.26
N PRO A 239 41.16 -13.24 19.18
CA PRO A 239 41.56 -13.10 20.59
C PRO A 239 43.06 -12.83 20.82
N ASP A 240 43.91 -13.19 19.87
CA ASP A 240 45.36 -12.98 19.89
C ASP A 240 45.80 -11.61 19.30
N GLY A 241 44.87 -10.83 18.73
CA GLY A 241 45.14 -9.56 18.04
C GLY A 241 45.83 -9.68 16.68
N SER A 242 46.17 -10.89 16.21
CA SER A 242 46.94 -11.08 14.97
C SER A 242 46.11 -10.87 13.69
N ARG A 243 44.77 -10.88 13.82
CA ARG A 243 43.83 -10.79 12.71
C ARG A 243 42.57 -10.03 13.06
N LEU A 244 41.95 -9.49 12.02
CA LEU A 244 40.61 -8.93 12.02
C LEU A 244 39.72 -9.75 11.08
N ALA A 245 38.56 -10.20 11.56
CA ALA A 245 37.49 -10.70 10.73
C ALA A 245 36.45 -9.59 10.51
N LEU A 246 35.95 -9.47 9.28
CA LEU A 246 34.80 -8.63 8.97
C LEU A 246 33.85 -9.32 7.99
N ALA A 247 32.58 -8.96 8.08
CA ALA A 247 31.56 -9.35 7.14
C ALA A 247 31.22 -8.18 6.22
N ASP A 248 31.11 -8.43 4.92
CA ASP A 248 30.62 -7.45 3.95
C ASP A 248 29.65 -8.07 2.94
N GLY A 249 28.76 -7.26 2.38
CA GLY A 249 27.87 -7.70 1.33
C GLY A 249 26.98 -6.60 0.77
N VAL A 250 26.48 -6.80 -0.45
CA VAL A 250 25.39 -5.98 -1.00
C VAL A 250 24.06 -6.51 -0.42
N PRO A 251 23.20 -5.67 0.20
CA PRO A 251 21.95 -6.12 0.80
C PRO A 251 21.10 -6.98 -0.15
N GLY A 252 20.58 -8.12 0.34
CA GLY A 252 19.78 -9.03 -0.48
C GLY A 252 20.59 -9.83 -1.52
N GLN A 253 21.90 -9.88 -1.38
CA GLN A 253 22.85 -10.72 -2.12
C GLN A 253 23.82 -11.40 -1.14
N ASN A 254 24.74 -12.21 -1.66
CA ASN A 254 25.73 -12.96 -0.90
C ASN A 254 26.45 -12.12 0.18
N GLY A 255 26.58 -12.70 1.37
CA GLY A 255 27.45 -12.21 2.43
C GLY A 255 28.81 -12.90 2.39
N TYR A 256 29.87 -12.10 2.47
CA TYR A 256 31.27 -12.53 2.43
C TYR A 256 31.92 -12.32 3.79
N LEU A 257 32.89 -13.18 4.11
CA LEU A 257 33.83 -12.96 5.19
C LEU A 257 35.18 -12.56 4.60
N ARG A 258 35.82 -11.55 5.19
CA ARG A 258 37.21 -11.18 4.93
C ARG A 258 38.03 -11.40 6.20
N LEU A 259 39.22 -11.96 6.05
CA LEU A 259 40.26 -11.94 7.09
C LEU A 259 41.36 -10.98 6.65
N ILE A 260 41.72 -10.06 7.54
CA ILE A 260 42.82 -9.10 7.36
C ILE A 260 43.89 -9.44 8.39
N ASP A 261 45.13 -9.62 7.93
CA ASP A 261 46.28 -9.70 8.82
C ASP A 261 46.62 -8.27 9.28
N THR A 262 46.56 -8.03 10.58
CA THR A 262 46.63 -6.69 11.19
C THR A 262 47.90 -5.88 10.87
N PRO A 263 49.09 -6.46 10.65
CA PRO A 263 50.30 -5.68 10.34
C PRO A 263 50.47 -5.28 8.87
N GLU A 264 49.63 -5.76 7.96
CA GLU A 264 49.89 -5.71 6.50
C GLU A 264 48.79 -5.02 5.67
N ASP A 265 47.72 -4.52 6.29
CA ASP A 265 46.58 -3.82 5.67
C ASP A 265 45.90 -4.51 4.47
N ARG A 266 46.10 -5.82 4.32
CA ARG A 266 45.59 -6.60 3.18
C ARG A 266 44.61 -7.67 3.60
N ILE A 267 43.62 -7.89 2.74
CA ILE A 267 42.72 -9.05 2.82
C ILE A 267 43.54 -10.31 2.54
N ALA A 268 43.89 -11.03 3.59
CA ALA A 268 44.65 -12.28 3.56
C ALA A 268 43.81 -13.47 3.08
N ALA A 269 42.49 -13.43 3.32
CA ALA A 269 41.54 -14.39 2.77
C ALA A 269 40.14 -13.78 2.61
N SER A 270 39.39 -14.29 1.62
CA SER A 270 37.96 -14.04 1.48
C SER A 270 37.24 -15.31 1.03
N TRP A 271 36.01 -15.48 1.49
CA TRP A 271 35.08 -16.49 0.99
C TRP A 271 33.63 -16.05 1.16
N ARG A 272 32.74 -16.57 0.30
CA ARG A 272 31.30 -16.46 0.45
C ARG A 272 30.85 -17.33 1.62
N ALA A 273 30.17 -16.74 2.61
CA ALA A 273 29.70 -17.45 3.78
C ALA A 273 28.17 -17.67 3.76
N HIS A 274 27.40 -16.65 3.37
CA HIS A 274 25.93 -16.67 3.41
C HIS A 274 25.30 -16.27 2.06
N GLY A 275 24.04 -16.66 1.87
CA GLY A 275 23.22 -16.34 0.70
C GLY A 275 22.54 -14.95 0.74
N ASP A 276 22.53 -14.31 1.90
CA ASP A 276 22.12 -12.91 2.13
C ASP A 276 23.17 -12.24 3.06
N THR A 277 22.95 -10.98 3.42
CA THR A 277 23.67 -10.20 4.43
C THR A 277 23.98 -11.00 5.70
N ILE A 278 25.22 -10.89 6.21
CA ILE A 278 25.59 -11.36 7.55
C ILE A 278 25.34 -10.20 8.52
N PHE A 279 24.57 -10.40 9.58
CA PHE A 279 24.20 -9.32 10.51
C PHE A 279 25.08 -9.25 11.76
N ASP A 280 25.71 -10.35 12.15
CA ASP A 280 26.52 -10.43 13.36
C ASP A 280 27.51 -11.59 13.28
N MET A 281 28.59 -11.52 14.05
CA MET A 281 29.60 -12.57 14.15
C MET A 281 30.27 -12.60 15.52
N ASP A 282 30.83 -13.74 15.89
CA ASP A 282 31.60 -13.89 17.13
C ASP A 282 32.75 -14.89 16.98
N PHE A 283 33.80 -14.73 17.78
CA PHE A 283 34.96 -15.63 17.81
C PHE A 283 34.88 -16.62 18.97
N SER A 284 35.31 -17.86 18.76
CA SER A 284 35.64 -18.73 19.88
C SER A 284 36.87 -18.19 20.62
N ARG A 285 36.95 -18.41 21.94
CA ARG A 285 38.04 -17.83 22.77
C ARG A 285 39.44 -18.30 22.41
N ASP A 286 39.57 -19.45 21.78
CA ASP A 286 40.82 -19.99 21.26
C ASP A 286 41.19 -19.44 19.86
N GLY A 287 40.33 -18.61 19.26
CA GLY A 287 40.51 -18.02 17.94
C GLY A 287 40.40 -19.00 16.76
N THR A 288 40.00 -20.27 17.00
CA THR A 288 39.98 -21.30 15.95
C THR A 288 38.69 -21.31 15.12
N GLN A 289 37.59 -20.78 15.67
CA GLN A 289 36.25 -20.77 15.05
C GLN A 289 35.64 -19.37 14.98
N LEU A 290 34.85 -19.14 13.92
CA LEU A 290 34.02 -17.95 13.76
C LEU A 290 32.55 -18.36 13.58
N LEU A 291 31.66 -17.74 14.36
CA LEU A 291 30.21 -17.88 14.30
C LEU A 291 29.62 -16.74 13.47
N THR A 292 28.63 -16.99 12.61
CA THR A 292 27.96 -15.97 11.79
C THR A 292 26.44 -16.10 11.75
N ALA A 293 25.73 -14.96 11.83
CA ALA A 293 24.28 -14.82 11.70
C ALA A 293 23.88 -14.35 10.30
N GLY A 294 23.05 -15.11 9.58
CA GLY A 294 22.67 -14.83 8.20
C GLY A 294 21.23 -14.35 7.98
N GLY A 295 21.07 -13.41 7.04
CA GLY A 295 19.78 -13.06 6.45
C GLY A 295 19.16 -14.17 5.58
N ASP A 296 19.94 -15.20 5.24
CA ASP A 296 19.49 -16.46 4.66
C ASP A 296 18.83 -17.40 5.69
N LYS A 297 18.62 -16.91 6.92
CA LYS A 297 18.01 -17.61 8.07
C LYS A 297 18.89 -18.68 8.71
N LEU A 298 20.16 -18.76 8.29
CA LEU A 298 21.12 -19.74 8.78
C LEU A 298 22.03 -19.15 9.86
N ILE A 299 22.46 -20.01 10.77
CA ILE A 299 23.62 -19.78 11.62
C ILE A 299 24.71 -20.74 11.16
N LYS A 300 25.94 -20.27 11.06
CA LYS A 300 27.08 -21.08 10.60
C LYS A 300 28.29 -20.90 11.49
N VAL A 301 29.07 -21.97 11.64
CA VAL A 301 30.38 -21.96 12.30
C VAL A 301 31.44 -22.33 11.27
N TRP A 302 32.53 -21.58 11.26
CA TRP A 302 33.64 -21.69 10.32
C TRP A 302 34.93 -22.01 11.05
N GLU A 303 35.68 -23.01 10.57
CA GLU A 303 37.05 -23.25 11.01
C GLU A 303 37.98 -22.26 10.28
N LEU A 304 38.66 -21.36 11.01
CA LEU A 304 39.47 -20.29 10.38
C LEU A 304 40.65 -20.81 9.56
N ALA A 305 41.27 -21.92 9.98
CA ALA A 305 42.43 -22.48 9.30
C ALA A 305 42.06 -23.01 7.90
N SER A 306 40.96 -23.75 7.79
CA SER A 306 40.51 -24.37 6.53
C SER A 306 39.55 -23.50 5.72
N LYS A 307 38.92 -22.49 6.34
CA LYS A 307 37.85 -21.63 5.80
C LYS A 307 36.61 -22.44 5.38
N LYS A 308 36.36 -23.58 6.05
CA LYS A 308 35.21 -24.45 5.79
C LYS A 308 34.14 -24.30 6.87
N GLU A 309 32.90 -24.46 6.44
CA GLU A 309 31.73 -24.59 7.31
C GLU A 309 31.86 -25.90 8.12
N SER A 310 32.01 -25.79 9.44
CA SER A 310 32.15 -26.94 10.36
C SER A 310 30.82 -27.30 11.03
N ALA A 311 29.91 -26.33 11.18
CA ALA A 311 28.53 -26.55 11.60
C ALA A 311 27.57 -25.55 10.93
N ARG A 312 26.31 -25.97 10.80
CA ARG A 312 25.16 -25.20 10.32
C ARG A 312 23.97 -25.53 11.21
N PHE A 313 23.17 -24.51 11.55
CA PHE A 313 21.98 -24.63 12.37
C PHE A 313 20.79 -24.06 11.60
N GLU A 314 19.69 -24.81 11.58
CA GLU A 314 18.46 -24.49 10.87
C GLU A 314 17.29 -24.50 11.86
N GLY A 315 16.39 -23.53 11.77
CA GLY A 315 15.23 -23.44 12.65
C GLY A 315 14.75 -22.04 13.01
N HIS A 316 15.40 -20.99 12.52
CA HIS A 316 14.77 -19.66 12.43
C HIS A 316 13.91 -19.57 11.17
N THR A 317 12.74 -18.93 11.27
CA THR A 317 11.80 -18.75 10.16
C THR A 317 11.97 -17.43 9.41
N ALA A 318 12.76 -16.50 9.97
CA ALA A 318 13.17 -15.24 9.35
C ALA A 318 14.69 -14.99 9.54
N GLN A 319 15.16 -13.78 9.23
CA GLN A 319 16.59 -13.42 9.30
C GLN A 319 17.15 -13.57 10.73
N VAL A 320 18.38 -14.08 10.87
CA VAL A 320 19.08 -14.09 12.16
C VAL A 320 19.88 -12.79 12.27
N LEU A 321 19.64 -12.02 13.34
CA LEU A 321 20.17 -10.65 13.48
C LEU A 321 21.28 -10.54 14.54
N GLY A 322 21.37 -11.48 15.48
CA GLY A 322 22.43 -11.52 16.48
C GLY A 322 22.84 -12.94 16.86
N VAL A 323 24.12 -13.15 17.16
CA VAL A 323 24.69 -14.43 17.64
C VAL A 323 25.83 -14.19 18.63
N ALA A 324 26.00 -15.11 19.59
CA ALA A 324 27.19 -15.14 20.45
C ALA A 324 27.54 -16.57 20.86
N PHE A 325 28.83 -16.84 21.07
CA PHE A 325 29.29 -18.07 21.74
C PHE A 325 29.10 -17.95 23.26
N ASN A 326 28.90 -19.10 23.91
CA ASN A 326 29.17 -19.19 25.35
C ASN A 326 30.69 -19.25 25.62
N THR A 327 31.10 -19.05 26.87
CA THR A 327 32.50 -18.97 27.32
C THR A 327 33.46 -20.04 26.79
N ASN A 328 32.99 -21.27 26.60
CA ASN A 328 33.79 -22.42 26.14
C ASN A 328 33.43 -22.91 24.72
N ALA A 329 32.65 -22.14 23.96
CA ALA A 329 32.17 -22.44 22.61
C ALA A 329 31.44 -23.79 22.45
N THR A 330 30.91 -24.38 23.54
CA THR A 330 30.07 -25.59 23.48
C THR A 330 28.63 -25.28 23.14
N GLN A 331 28.19 -24.03 23.35
CA GLN A 331 26.85 -23.57 23.03
C GLN A 331 26.90 -22.21 22.32
N ILE A 332 25.87 -21.94 21.54
CA ILE A 332 25.65 -20.64 20.88
C ILE A 332 24.24 -20.15 21.17
N VAL A 333 24.07 -18.84 21.30
CA VAL A 333 22.77 -18.17 21.31
C VAL A 333 22.53 -17.47 19.98
N SER A 334 21.28 -17.45 19.52
CA SER A 334 20.85 -16.68 18.35
C SER A 334 19.53 -15.95 18.61
N GLY A 335 19.40 -14.75 18.04
CA GLY A 335 18.17 -13.95 18.01
C GLY A 335 17.76 -13.61 16.57
N GLY A 336 16.47 -13.74 16.27
CA GLY A 336 15.94 -13.57 14.91
C GLY A 336 14.79 -12.58 14.76
N ALA A 337 14.56 -12.17 13.51
CA ALA A 337 13.40 -11.41 13.07
C ALA A 337 12.07 -12.19 13.15
N ASP A 338 12.14 -13.49 13.44
CA ASP A 338 11.01 -14.34 13.81
C ASP A 338 10.63 -14.23 15.28
N LYS A 339 11.23 -13.27 16.00
CA LYS A 339 10.94 -12.90 17.39
C LYS A 339 11.32 -13.98 18.40
N GLU A 340 12.16 -14.94 18.03
CA GLU A 340 12.59 -16.02 18.91
C GLU A 340 14.07 -15.90 19.30
N ILE A 341 14.38 -16.36 20.52
CA ILE A 341 15.75 -16.57 21.00
C ILE A 341 15.97 -18.06 21.23
N LYS A 342 17.03 -18.61 20.64
CA LYS A 342 17.35 -20.05 20.65
C LYS A 342 18.77 -20.27 21.16
N VAL A 343 18.96 -21.32 21.95
CA VAL A 343 20.30 -21.81 22.33
C VAL A 343 20.51 -23.19 21.72
N TRP A 344 21.70 -23.41 21.17
CA TRP A 344 22.05 -24.61 20.43
C TRP A 344 23.31 -25.25 21.01
N ASP A 345 23.38 -26.58 20.97
CA ASP A 345 24.63 -27.31 21.24
C ASP A 345 25.48 -27.34 19.97
N THR A 346 26.75 -26.91 20.04
CA THR A 346 27.60 -26.78 18.85
C THR A 346 28.02 -28.12 18.24
N LYS A 347 27.99 -29.19 19.03
CA LYS A 347 28.44 -30.54 18.63
C LYS A 347 27.30 -31.38 18.05
N THR A 348 26.13 -31.40 18.70
CA THR A 348 24.96 -32.12 18.17
C THR A 348 24.24 -31.33 17.09
N ARG A 349 24.39 -30.00 17.08
CA ARG A 349 23.70 -29.03 16.21
C ARG A 349 22.21 -28.90 16.50
N GLU A 350 21.76 -29.40 17.65
CA GLU A 350 20.36 -29.37 18.05
C GLU A 350 20.03 -28.11 18.85
N LYS A 351 18.79 -27.63 18.71
CA LYS A 351 18.21 -26.59 19.57
C LYS A 351 17.93 -27.20 20.94
N ILE A 352 18.67 -26.78 21.97
CA ILE A 352 18.57 -27.30 23.34
C ILE A 352 17.73 -26.42 24.27
N ILE A 353 17.58 -25.13 23.97
CA ILE A 353 16.76 -24.19 24.75
C ILE A 353 15.98 -23.26 23.81
N SER A 354 14.71 -22.99 24.14
CA SER A 354 13.90 -21.91 23.57
C SER A 354 13.61 -20.90 24.68
N LEU A 355 13.99 -19.63 24.49
CA LEU A 355 13.80 -18.55 25.46
C LEU A 355 12.55 -17.71 25.15
N GLY A 356 11.49 -18.39 24.67
CA GLY A 356 10.21 -17.79 24.33
C GLY A 356 10.12 -17.22 22.92
N SER A 357 8.97 -16.61 22.63
CA SER A 357 8.69 -15.77 21.46
C SER A 357 8.26 -14.40 21.97
N HIS A 358 8.85 -13.35 21.42
CA HIS A 358 8.68 -11.98 21.86
C HIS A 358 7.63 -11.24 21.02
N SER A 359 7.19 -10.07 21.49
CA SER A 359 6.27 -9.19 20.76
C SER A 359 6.85 -8.68 19.43
N ALA A 360 8.18 -8.58 19.34
CA ALA A 360 8.91 -7.86 18.30
C ALA A 360 10.23 -8.59 17.93
N ALA A 361 10.88 -8.20 16.83
CA ALA A 361 12.08 -8.87 16.31
C ALA A 361 13.27 -8.72 17.26
N VAL A 362 14.05 -9.78 17.45
CA VAL A 362 15.26 -9.73 18.28
C VAL A 362 16.41 -9.19 17.44
N THR A 363 16.87 -7.98 17.73
CA THR A 363 17.83 -7.23 16.89
C THR A 363 19.28 -7.47 17.28
N SER A 364 19.54 -7.88 18.52
CA SER A 364 20.89 -8.10 19.05
C SER A 364 20.83 -9.00 20.29
N VAL A 365 21.86 -9.82 20.49
CA VAL A 365 22.06 -10.67 21.68
C VAL A 365 23.49 -10.51 22.18
N ALA A 366 23.72 -10.76 23.47
CA ALA A 366 25.05 -10.78 24.06
C ALA A 366 25.13 -11.87 25.14
N TRP A 367 26.22 -12.64 25.13
CA TRP A 367 26.52 -13.64 26.15
C TRP A 367 27.86 -13.26 26.82
N PRO A 368 27.86 -12.42 27.87
CA PRO A 368 29.08 -11.98 28.55
C PRO A 368 29.92 -13.13 29.11
N GLY A 369 31.20 -12.83 29.38
CA GLY A 369 32.25 -13.83 29.57
C GLY A 369 32.17 -14.70 30.83
N ASP A 370 31.15 -14.53 31.69
CA ASP A 370 30.85 -15.46 32.78
C ASP A 370 30.00 -16.66 32.33
N GLY A 371 29.34 -16.56 31.18
CA GLY A 371 28.46 -17.58 30.60
C GLY A 371 27.11 -17.77 31.30
N LYS A 372 26.76 -16.97 32.32
CA LYS A 372 25.59 -17.21 33.20
C LYS A 372 24.34 -16.45 32.79
N VAL A 373 24.50 -15.34 32.07
CA VAL A 373 23.42 -14.45 31.66
C VAL A 373 23.46 -14.28 30.15
N ILE A 374 22.30 -14.33 29.50
CA ILE A 374 22.12 -13.88 28.12
C ILE A 374 21.35 -12.55 28.17
N PHE A 375 21.81 -11.55 27.44
CA PHE A 375 21.05 -10.32 27.18
C PHE A 375 20.53 -10.31 25.75
N ALA A 376 19.36 -9.71 25.55
CA ALA A 376 18.79 -9.50 24.23
C ALA A 376 18.04 -8.17 24.17
N ALA A 377 17.96 -7.61 22.97
CA ALA A 377 17.14 -6.44 22.67
C ALA A 377 16.22 -6.65 21.48
N THR A 378 15.11 -5.91 21.45
CA THR A 378 14.11 -5.97 20.37
C THR A 378 13.95 -4.64 19.63
N ASP A 379 13.37 -4.69 18.43
CA ASP A 379 13.00 -3.51 17.64
C ASP A 379 11.81 -2.70 18.21
N ALA A 380 11.08 -3.25 19.19
CA ALA A 380 10.17 -2.50 20.06
C ALA A 380 10.88 -1.80 21.24
N GLY A 381 12.20 -1.89 21.30
CA GLY A 381 13.04 -1.21 22.29
C GLY A 381 13.15 -1.91 23.64
N ASP A 382 12.59 -3.12 23.80
CA ASP A 382 12.73 -3.89 25.03
C ASP A 382 14.15 -4.42 25.17
N VAL A 383 14.68 -4.40 26.39
CA VAL A 383 15.95 -5.06 26.76
C VAL A 383 15.65 -6.03 27.90
N SER A 384 15.99 -7.31 27.70
CA SER A 384 15.75 -8.39 28.66
C SER A 384 17.03 -9.16 28.95
N SER A 385 17.07 -9.80 30.12
CA SER A 385 18.11 -10.74 30.55
C SER A 385 17.50 -12.10 30.83
N PHE A 386 18.24 -13.18 30.56
CA PHE A 386 17.82 -14.55 30.78
C PHE A 386 18.86 -15.27 31.62
N ILE A 387 18.41 -15.92 32.68
CA ILE A 387 19.24 -16.66 33.63
C ILE A 387 18.65 -18.06 33.89
N ASN A 388 19.36 -18.89 34.67
CA ASN A 388 18.90 -20.22 35.07
C ASN A 388 18.48 -21.10 33.86
N LEU A 389 19.29 -21.04 32.81
CA LEU A 389 19.10 -21.75 31.54
C LEU A 389 18.98 -23.26 31.75
N LYS A 390 17.92 -23.87 31.20
CA LYS A 390 17.58 -25.30 31.32
C LYS A 390 17.43 -25.90 29.93
N ALA A 391 18.17 -26.98 29.68
CA ALA A 391 18.01 -27.76 28.46
C ALA A 391 16.74 -28.64 28.53
N HIS A 392 16.00 -28.73 27.43
CA HIS A 392 14.80 -29.56 27.31
C HIS A 392 14.93 -30.50 26.10
N THR A 393 14.46 -31.74 26.25
CA THR A 393 14.44 -32.72 25.15
C THR A 393 13.21 -32.54 24.27
N GLY A 394 13.38 -31.92 23.10
CA GLY A 394 12.54 -32.09 21.91
C GLY A 394 11.15 -31.43 21.89
N GLU A 395 10.30 -31.67 22.88
CA GLU A 395 8.83 -31.51 22.74
C GLU A 395 8.17 -30.52 23.73
N GLN A 396 8.91 -29.96 24.69
CA GLN A 396 8.34 -29.05 25.70
C GLN A 396 8.35 -27.59 25.24
N SER A 397 7.20 -26.92 25.36
CA SER A 397 7.00 -25.50 24.98
C SER A 397 7.24 -24.50 26.11
N SER A 398 7.71 -24.94 27.28
CA SER A 398 8.05 -24.07 28.42
C SER A 398 9.29 -23.23 28.17
N SER A 399 9.29 -21.98 28.65
CA SER A 399 10.46 -21.09 28.62
C SER A 399 11.64 -21.71 29.36
N GLY A 400 12.70 -22.08 28.62
CA GLY A 400 13.88 -22.77 29.17
C GLY A 400 14.87 -21.88 29.92
N GLY A 401 14.41 -20.78 30.50
CA GLY A 401 15.20 -19.82 31.26
C GLY A 401 14.29 -18.76 31.89
N ASP A 402 14.75 -18.15 32.99
CA ASP A 402 13.98 -17.13 33.70
C ASP A 402 14.22 -15.76 33.03
N GLU A 403 13.21 -15.21 32.37
CA GLU A 403 13.27 -13.86 31.78
C GLU A 403 13.15 -12.78 32.87
N LYS A 404 14.01 -11.76 32.77
CA LYS A 404 13.96 -10.52 33.56
C LYS A 404 14.13 -9.32 32.64
N LYS A 405 13.04 -8.57 32.43
CA LYS A 405 13.06 -7.28 31.73
C LYS A 405 13.97 -6.28 32.46
N ILE A 406 14.92 -5.70 31.74
CA ILE A 406 15.86 -4.67 32.21
C ILE A 406 15.26 -3.27 32.00
N GLY A 407 14.71 -3.01 30.81
CA GLY A 407 14.14 -1.71 30.48
C GLY A 407 13.44 -1.71 29.12
N ASN A 408 12.96 -0.52 28.72
CA ASN A 408 12.52 -0.24 27.36
C ASN A 408 13.05 1.15 26.95
N ALA A 409 13.60 1.26 25.74
CA ALA A 409 14.20 2.48 25.20
C ALA A 409 13.17 3.53 24.69
N ASN A 410 11.93 3.11 24.49
CA ASN A 410 10.83 3.77 23.77
C ASN A 410 11.17 4.14 22.31
N GLU A 411 12.12 3.41 21.71
CA GLU A 411 12.57 3.52 20.33
C GLU A 411 13.23 2.18 19.93
N THR A 412 13.30 1.89 18.62
CA THR A 412 13.93 0.70 18.05
C THR A 412 15.41 0.60 18.45
N VAL A 413 15.75 -0.42 19.24
CA VAL A 413 17.13 -0.78 19.58
C VAL A 413 17.71 -1.65 18.46
N LEU A 414 18.91 -1.32 18.00
CA LEU A 414 19.58 -1.97 16.86
C LEU A 414 20.76 -2.87 17.28
N CYS A 415 21.41 -2.53 18.39
CA CYS A 415 22.60 -3.22 18.92
C CYS A 415 22.70 -3.07 20.44
N ILE A 416 23.29 -4.06 21.12
CA ILE A 416 23.67 -3.97 22.54
C ILE A 416 25.18 -4.21 22.75
N ALA A 417 25.70 -3.65 23.84
CA ALA A 417 27.01 -3.99 24.40
C ALA A 417 26.88 -4.14 25.92
N THR A 418 27.66 -5.03 26.52
CA THR A 418 27.64 -5.31 27.97
C THR A 418 29.05 -5.32 28.54
N SER A 419 29.21 -4.91 29.79
CA SER A 419 30.46 -5.15 30.53
C SER A 419 30.70 -6.65 30.76
N GLN A 420 31.97 -7.05 30.87
CA GLN A 420 32.35 -8.46 31.03
C GLN A 420 31.84 -9.08 32.35
N ASP A 421 31.57 -8.25 33.36
CA ASP A 421 30.98 -8.64 34.64
C ASP A 421 29.44 -8.64 34.64
N ALA A 422 28.82 -8.42 33.47
CA ALA A 422 27.37 -8.33 33.27
C ALA A 422 26.64 -7.23 34.08
N ARG A 423 27.37 -6.25 34.64
CA ARG A 423 26.80 -5.18 35.49
C ARG A 423 26.25 -3.98 34.74
N THR A 424 26.75 -3.67 33.55
CA THR A 424 26.34 -2.49 32.78
C THR A 424 25.92 -2.90 31.37
N ILE A 425 24.74 -2.43 30.95
CA ILE A 425 24.13 -2.76 29.66
C ILE A 425 23.92 -1.45 28.89
N PHE A 426 24.45 -1.40 27.67
CA PHE A 426 24.32 -0.29 26.72
C PHE A 426 23.46 -0.74 25.54
N ALA A 427 22.41 0.01 25.20
CA ALA A 427 21.57 -0.24 24.03
C ALA A 427 21.57 0.96 23.08
N GLY A 428 21.88 0.73 21.81
CA GLY A 428 21.91 1.74 20.76
C GLY A 428 20.59 1.80 19.99
N SER A 429 20.02 3.00 19.86
CA SER A 429 18.69 3.22 19.29
C SER A 429 18.73 3.90 17.90
N HIS A 430 17.67 3.72 17.12
CA HIS A 430 17.53 4.30 15.78
C HIS A 430 17.41 5.84 15.77
N ASP A 431 16.94 6.46 16.86
CA ASP A 431 16.97 7.93 17.07
C ASP A 431 18.38 8.49 17.32
N GLY A 432 19.40 7.61 17.36
CA GLY A 432 20.78 7.96 17.65
C GLY A 432 21.11 7.98 19.14
N SER A 433 20.17 7.70 20.04
CA SER A 433 20.45 7.67 21.47
C SER A 433 21.08 6.35 21.94
N VAL A 434 21.80 6.40 23.06
CA VAL A 434 22.26 5.21 23.78
C VAL A 434 21.67 5.21 25.18
N HIS A 435 20.99 4.13 25.56
CA HIS A 435 20.42 3.95 26.89
C HIS A 435 21.34 3.05 27.71
N VAL A 436 21.57 3.41 28.97
CA VAL A 436 22.52 2.73 29.87
C VAL A 436 21.79 2.26 31.12
N TRP A 437 21.81 0.97 31.40
CA TRP A 437 21.26 0.37 32.63
C TRP A 437 22.32 -0.36 33.44
N ASP A 438 22.10 -0.46 34.75
CA ASP A 438 22.80 -1.40 35.62
C ASP A 438 22.08 -2.76 35.75
N SER A 439 22.73 -3.72 36.39
CA SER A 439 22.17 -5.04 36.74
C SER A 439 20.98 -4.98 37.71
N GLU A 440 20.77 -3.85 38.40
CA GLU A 440 19.61 -3.59 39.25
C GLU A 440 18.42 -3.00 38.47
N ARG A 441 18.57 -2.86 37.13
CA ARG A 441 17.56 -2.35 36.17
C ARG A 441 17.32 -0.85 36.25
N LYS A 442 18.20 -0.11 36.94
CA LYS A 442 18.12 1.34 37.00
C LYS A 442 18.71 1.93 35.72
N LEU A 443 17.97 2.83 35.07
CA LEU A 443 18.50 3.64 33.98
C LEU A 443 19.52 4.63 34.56
N LEU A 444 20.79 4.47 34.20
CA LEU A 444 21.90 5.33 34.62
C LEU A 444 21.97 6.61 33.77
N ALA A 445 21.78 6.49 32.45
CA ALA A 445 21.82 7.61 31.51
C ALA A 445 21.08 7.32 30.19
N LYS A 446 20.68 8.39 29.49
CA LYS A 446 20.35 8.40 28.05
C LYS A 446 21.28 9.37 27.34
N LEU A 447 22.24 8.85 26.55
CA LEU A 447 23.21 9.63 25.79
C LEU A 447 22.60 10.05 24.46
N ALA A 448 22.10 11.29 24.37
CA ALA A 448 21.48 11.83 23.16
C ALA A 448 22.50 12.07 22.02
N PRO A 449 22.06 12.18 20.75
CA PRO A 449 22.86 12.78 19.68
C PRO A 449 23.22 14.25 20.03
N PRO A 450 24.42 14.74 19.67
CA PRO A 450 24.79 16.13 19.88
C PRO A 450 23.94 17.06 19.02
N THR A 451 23.46 18.17 19.59
CA THR A 451 22.74 19.21 18.87
C THR A 451 23.68 20.02 17.96
N ASP A 452 23.16 20.60 16.87
CA ASP A 452 23.99 21.28 15.87
C ASP A 452 24.78 22.48 16.42
N GLU A 453 24.34 23.09 17.52
CA GLU A 453 25.11 24.14 18.23
C GLU A 453 26.49 23.64 18.71
N ALA A 454 26.60 22.38 19.14
CA ALA A 454 27.85 21.79 19.62
C ALA A 454 28.86 21.49 18.49
N ARG A 455 28.40 21.36 17.24
CA ARG A 455 29.27 21.12 16.07
C ARG A 455 30.13 22.33 15.71
N VAL A 456 29.75 23.54 16.13
CA VAL A 456 30.48 24.79 15.81
C VAL A 456 31.61 25.08 16.80
N SER A 457 31.55 24.54 18.03
CA SER A 457 32.52 24.84 19.10
C SER A 457 33.82 24.02 19.08
N GLY A 458 34.05 23.22 18.04
CA GLY A 458 35.29 22.44 17.87
C GLY A 458 36.51 23.34 17.61
N LYS A 459 37.24 23.71 18.67
CA LYS A 459 38.47 24.51 18.59
C LYS A 459 39.47 23.92 17.58
N ARG A 460 39.85 24.71 16.58
CA ARG A 460 41.05 24.48 15.78
C ARG A 460 42.28 24.98 16.53
N ASP A 461 42.68 24.27 17.59
CA ASP A 461 43.95 24.55 18.25
C ASP A 461 45.11 24.03 17.36
N GLY A 462 46.01 24.94 17.00
CA GLY A 462 46.90 24.77 15.84
C GLY A 462 48.16 23.95 16.09
N VAL A 463 48.56 23.16 15.10
CA VAL A 463 49.92 22.61 15.02
C VAL A 463 50.84 23.68 14.45
N THR A 464 51.84 24.08 15.23
CA THR A 464 52.88 25.04 14.82
C THR A 464 53.96 24.37 13.99
N SER A 465 54.01 24.64 12.69
CA SER A 465 55.19 24.35 11.86
C SER A 465 56.15 25.55 11.86
N LYS A 466 57.41 25.32 12.28
CA LYS A 466 58.46 26.34 12.24
C LYS A 466 59.06 26.45 10.84
N ALA A 467 59.00 27.65 10.25
CA ALA A 467 59.96 28.12 9.25
C ALA A 467 60.01 29.67 9.24
N GLY A 468 61.18 30.26 9.54
CA GLY A 468 61.57 31.56 8.95
C GLY A 468 62.32 31.30 7.63
N GLN A 469 62.58 32.21 6.70
CA GLN A 469 62.60 33.69 6.63
C GLN A 469 62.39 34.11 5.12
N ALA A 470 62.03 35.32 4.69
CA ALA A 470 61.70 36.60 5.36
C ALA A 470 60.90 37.57 4.43
N VAL A 471 60.53 38.72 5.03
CA VAL A 471 60.10 40.05 4.54
C VAL A 471 60.82 40.54 3.24
N PRO A 472 60.26 41.46 2.38
CA PRO A 472 59.26 42.48 2.76
C PRO A 472 58.13 42.88 1.76
N SER A 473 57.09 43.51 2.33
CA SER A 473 56.10 44.40 1.68
C SER A 473 56.73 45.80 1.41
N PRO A 474 56.09 46.86 0.83
CA PRO A 474 54.73 47.39 1.10
C PRO A 474 54.03 48.04 -0.15
N PRO A 475 53.23 49.12 -0.09
CA PRO A 475 51.79 49.15 0.27
C PRO A 475 50.89 49.85 -0.80
N GLY A 476 49.58 49.94 -0.58
CA GLY A 476 48.71 50.85 -1.36
C GLY A 476 47.22 50.82 -1.02
N HIS A 477 46.70 51.87 -0.38
CA HIS A 477 45.26 52.11 -0.15
C HIS A 477 44.58 52.81 -1.34
N GLY A 478 43.24 52.74 -1.41
CA GLY A 478 42.37 53.62 -2.21
C GLY A 478 41.61 52.88 -3.31
N ALA A 479 40.34 52.46 -3.16
CA ALA A 479 39.08 53.21 -2.93
C ALA A 479 38.37 53.69 -4.22
N VAL A 480 37.03 53.74 -4.14
CA VAL A 480 36.05 54.37 -5.06
C VAL A 480 35.53 53.56 -6.28
N ARG A 481 34.34 52.99 -6.08
CA ARG A 481 33.10 53.06 -6.90
C ARG A 481 33.17 53.38 -8.42
N THR A 482 32.65 52.43 -9.23
CA THR A 482 31.56 52.53 -10.26
C THR A 482 31.36 53.85 -11.05
N PRO A 483 31.08 53.84 -12.39
CA PRO A 483 29.94 53.08 -12.95
C PRO A 483 30.07 52.51 -14.39
N SER A 484 29.00 51.81 -14.82
CA SER A 484 28.67 51.28 -16.16
C SER A 484 28.23 52.39 -17.16
N PRO A 485 27.63 52.09 -18.35
CA PRO A 485 27.92 51.11 -19.42
C PRO A 485 27.99 51.79 -20.83
N THR A 486 28.17 51.03 -21.94
CA THR A 486 27.38 51.05 -23.22
C THR A 486 28.16 50.67 -24.51
N ASP A 487 27.45 49.93 -25.38
CA ASP A 487 27.41 49.87 -26.86
C ASP A 487 28.57 49.43 -27.78
N GLY A 488 28.19 48.71 -28.87
CA GLY A 488 29.02 48.45 -30.07
C GLY A 488 29.44 46.98 -30.32
N ALA A 489 28.53 46.03 -30.55
CA ALA A 489 27.95 45.65 -31.85
C ALA A 489 28.78 44.69 -32.76
N ASP A 490 28.49 43.39 -32.62
CA ASP A 490 28.12 42.43 -33.68
C ASP A 490 29.10 42.03 -34.84
N LYS A 491 29.59 40.77 -34.82
CA LYS A 491 29.18 39.72 -35.79
C LYS A 491 29.85 38.33 -35.62
N GLN A 492 28.99 37.31 -35.54
CA GLN A 492 29.10 35.91 -36.00
C GLN A 492 30.48 35.25 -36.30
N GLN A 493 30.76 34.13 -35.63
CA GLN A 493 30.80 32.80 -36.29
C GLN A 493 30.69 31.63 -35.28
N ALA A 494 30.16 30.49 -35.74
CA ALA A 494 29.78 29.35 -34.90
C ALA A 494 30.84 28.24 -34.80
N GLY A 495 30.92 27.53 -33.66
CA GLY A 495 31.91 26.46 -33.45
C GLY A 495 31.57 25.42 -32.36
N ARG A 496 30.89 24.35 -32.78
CA ARG A 496 30.85 22.97 -32.20
C ARG A 496 30.65 22.75 -30.69
N ALA A 497 29.53 22.13 -30.35
CA ALA A 497 29.35 21.35 -29.12
C ALA A 497 29.89 19.91 -29.24
N VAL A 498 30.26 19.31 -28.11
CA VAL A 498 30.76 17.92 -27.98
C VAL A 498 29.56 16.95 -27.83
N PRO A 499 29.54 15.77 -28.50
CA PRO A 499 28.40 14.86 -28.46
C PRO A 499 28.37 13.93 -27.23
N SER A 500 27.16 13.63 -26.77
CA SER A 500 26.88 12.64 -25.72
C SER A 500 27.14 11.19 -26.21
N PRO A 501 27.75 10.30 -25.41
CA PRO A 501 28.22 8.99 -25.87
C PRO A 501 27.24 7.82 -25.72
N TYR A 502 25.91 8.05 -25.72
CA TYR A 502 24.93 6.94 -25.76
C TYR A 502 23.77 7.22 -26.73
N PRO A 503 23.31 6.20 -27.50
CA PRO A 503 22.30 6.39 -28.52
C PRO A 503 20.95 6.71 -27.88
N VAL A 504 20.30 7.77 -28.37
CA VAL A 504 18.87 7.99 -28.15
C VAL A 504 18.13 6.80 -28.75
N VAL A 505 17.69 5.87 -27.89
CA VAL A 505 16.72 4.86 -28.27
C VAL A 505 15.45 5.62 -28.63
N LYS A 506 15.24 5.84 -29.94
CA LYS A 506 13.95 6.27 -30.46
C LYS A 506 12.96 5.18 -30.08
N GLN A 507 12.21 5.41 -29.00
CA GLN A 507 10.98 4.67 -28.76
C GLN A 507 10.21 4.69 -30.08
N ARG A 508 9.92 3.50 -30.62
CA ARG A 508 8.89 3.42 -31.65
C ARG A 508 7.63 3.91 -30.98
N ARG A 509 7.16 5.09 -31.40
CA ARG A 509 5.75 5.44 -31.25
C ARG A 509 4.98 4.42 -32.07
N ASP A 510 4.62 3.31 -31.44
CA ASP A 510 3.49 2.51 -31.91
C ASP A 510 2.30 3.47 -31.89
N LYS A 511 1.84 3.82 -33.10
CA LYS A 511 0.74 4.78 -33.26
C LYS A 511 -0.48 4.16 -32.59
N PRO A 512 -1.12 4.84 -31.64
CA PRO A 512 -2.46 4.45 -31.21
C PRO A 512 -3.36 4.48 -32.45
N ALA A 513 -3.91 3.33 -32.83
CA ALA A 513 -4.87 3.22 -33.92
C ALA A 513 -6.24 3.72 -33.41
N VAL A 514 -6.36 5.02 -33.21
CA VAL A 514 -7.56 5.67 -32.67
C VAL A 514 -8.27 6.37 -33.81
N ASN A 515 -9.44 5.86 -34.17
CA ASN A 515 -10.44 6.61 -34.94
C ASN A 515 -11.05 7.69 -34.03
N ALA A 516 -10.25 8.71 -33.69
CA ALA A 516 -10.69 9.81 -32.86
C ALA A 516 -11.72 10.62 -33.64
N VAL A 517 -12.92 10.78 -33.06
CA VAL A 517 -13.94 11.70 -33.57
C VAL A 517 -13.29 13.08 -33.70
N THR A 518 -13.02 13.49 -34.93
CA THR A 518 -12.21 14.67 -35.21
C THR A 518 -13.08 15.91 -35.06
N LEU A 519 -13.25 16.36 -33.81
CA LEU A 519 -14.02 17.54 -33.47
C LEU A 519 -13.50 18.75 -34.26
N LYS A 520 -14.30 19.22 -35.22
CA LYS A 520 -14.01 20.45 -35.96
C LYS A 520 -14.19 21.64 -35.03
N SER A 521 -13.20 22.53 -34.97
CA SER A 521 -13.21 23.73 -34.12
C SER A 521 -14.40 24.66 -34.37
N SER A 522 -15.03 24.59 -35.54
CA SER A 522 -16.25 25.33 -35.90
C SER A 522 -17.53 24.79 -35.25
N ALA A 523 -17.51 23.62 -34.61
CA ALA A 523 -18.65 23.01 -33.93
C ALA A 523 -18.70 23.35 -32.42
N VAL A 524 -17.73 24.12 -31.92
CA VAL A 524 -17.60 24.47 -30.49
C VAL A 524 -18.31 25.79 -30.20
N VAL A 525 -19.32 25.72 -29.32
CA VAL A 525 -20.15 26.85 -28.91
C VAL A 525 -19.49 27.65 -27.79
N SER A 526 -18.86 26.97 -26.83
CA SER A 526 -18.18 27.59 -25.69
C SER A 526 -17.09 26.66 -25.11
N LEU A 527 -16.27 27.19 -24.21
CA LEU A 527 -15.32 26.43 -23.40
C LEU A 527 -15.68 26.58 -21.91
N THR A 528 -15.42 25.53 -21.13
CA THR A 528 -15.33 25.59 -19.66
C THR A 528 -13.98 25.05 -19.20
N ALA A 529 -13.58 25.43 -18.00
CA ALA A 529 -12.34 25.01 -17.37
C ALA A 529 -12.62 24.47 -15.97
N ASP A 530 -11.94 23.38 -15.62
CA ASP A 530 -12.04 22.72 -14.32
C ASP A 530 -10.62 22.55 -13.72
N PRO A 531 -10.34 23.11 -12.53
CA PRO A 531 -11.20 24.01 -11.75
C PRO A 531 -11.40 25.37 -12.44
N LYS A 532 -12.47 26.08 -12.08
CA LYS A 532 -12.84 27.39 -12.67
C LYS A 532 -11.89 28.53 -12.27
N GLU A 533 -11.26 28.40 -11.11
CA GLU A 533 -10.20 29.24 -10.57
C GLU A 533 -9.24 28.35 -9.79
N LEU A 534 -7.96 28.73 -9.69
CA LEU A 534 -6.96 27.99 -8.92
C LEU A 534 -6.48 28.80 -7.72
N HIS A 535 -6.57 28.20 -6.54
CA HIS A 535 -5.93 28.69 -5.32
C HIS A 535 -4.74 27.77 -5.03
N LEU A 536 -3.53 28.31 -5.17
CA LEU A 536 -2.29 27.59 -4.96
C LEU A 536 -1.56 28.14 -3.73
N THR A 537 -0.93 27.25 -2.99
CA THR A 537 0.04 27.58 -1.94
C THR A 537 1.47 27.49 -2.48
N ALA A 538 2.43 28.07 -1.76
CA ALA A 538 3.85 27.98 -2.08
C ALA A 538 4.35 26.53 -2.28
N ASP A 539 3.76 25.56 -1.56
CA ASP A 539 4.11 24.15 -1.60
C ASP A 539 3.37 23.34 -2.68
N ALA A 540 2.50 23.96 -3.49
CA ALA A 540 1.83 23.30 -4.61
C ALA A 540 2.81 23.08 -5.78
N PRO A 541 3.30 21.85 -6.04
CA PRO A 541 4.44 21.65 -6.92
C PRO A 541 4.12 21.89 -8.41
N ARG A 542 2.88 21.58 -8.80
CA ARG A 542 2.17 21.84 -10.07
C ARG A 542 0.67 21.63 -9.83
N HIS A 543 -0.18 22.16 -10.72
CA HIS A 543 -1.60 21.89 -10.76
C HIS A 543 -2.12 21.82 -12.22
N GLY A 544 -2.84 20.76 -12.58
CA GLY A 544 -3.51 20.65 -13.87
C GLY A 544 -4.77 21.51 -13.99
N VAL A 545 -5.17 21.82 -15.21
CA VAL A 545 -6.46 22.43 -15.57
C VAL A 545 -7.02 21.69 -16.79
N LEU A 546 -8.26 21.19 -16.68
CA LEU A 546 -8.96 20.56 -17.79
C LEU A 546 -9.73 21.61 -18.59
N ILE A 547 -9.65 21.55 -19.92
CA ILE A 547 -10.43 22.42 -20.82
C ILE A 547 -11.44 21.57 -21.57
N THR A 548 -12.71 21.88 -21.37
CA THR A 548 -13.84 21.20 -21.99
C THR A 548 -14.45 22.09 -23.09
N ALA A 549 -14.66 21.52 -24.27
CA ALA A 549 -15.42 22.13 -25.35
C ALA A 549 -16.88 21.65 -25.32
N HIS A 550 -17.81 22.60 -25.41
CA HIS A 550 -19.25 22.35 -25.52
C HIS A 550 -19.67 22.41 -26.98
N THR A 551 -20.37 21.40 -27.45
CA THR A 551 -20.80 21.27 -28.85
C THR A 551 -22.29 21.57 -29.02
N ALA A 552 -22.69 21.97 -30.23
CA ALA A 552 -24.07 22.37 -30.52
C ALA A 552 -25.11 21.23 -30.39
N ASP A 553 -24.67 19.96 -30.40
CA ASP A 553 -25.47 18.76 -30.12
C ASP A 553 -25.52 18.36 -28.63
N GLY A 554 -24.96 19.20 -27.73
CA GLY A 554 -25.09 19.04 -26.28
C GLY A 554 -24.17 17.97 -25.68
N PHE A 555 -23.03 17.71 -26.31
CA PHE A 555 -21.96 16.88 -25.77
C PHE A 555 -20.80 17.75 -25.24
N GLU A 556 -20.04 17.16 -24.32
CA GLU A 556 -18.85 17.77 -23.72
C GLU A 556 -17.62 16.96 -24.14
N VAL A 557 -16.60 17.65 -24.65
CA VAL A 557 -15.40 17.01 -25.20
C VAL A 557 -14.14 17.59 -24.57
N ASP A 558 -13.27 16.73 -24.02
CA ASP A 558 -11.94 17.13 -23.54
C ASP A 558 -11.09 17.66 -24.71
N VAL A 559 -10.68 18.92 -24.60
CA VAL A 559 -9.77 19.59 -25.55
C VAL A 559 -8.48 20.05 -24.88
N THR A 560 -8.16 19.58 -23.68
CA THR A 560 -6.98 20.02 -22.89
C THR A 560 -5.68 19.89 -23.69
N ASP A 561 -5.45 18.74 -24.34
CA ASP A 561 -4.25 18.49 -25.17
C ASP A 561 -4.27 19.18 -26.54
N ARG A 562 -5.35 19.91 -26.85
CA ARG A 562 -5.58 20.61 -28.13
C ARG A 562 -5.75 22.12 -27.94
N ALA A 563 -5.94 22.58 -26.71
CA ALA A 563 -6.05 23.98 -26.33
C ALA A 563 -4.66 24.62 -26.26
N ARG A 564 -4.57 25.88 -26.67
CA ARG A 564 -3.36 26.70 -26.48
C ARG A 564 -3.48 27.52 -25.21
N PHE A 565 -2.44 27.45 -24.38
CA PHE A 565 -2.36 28.13 -23.08
C PHE A 565 -1.43 29.35 -23.16
N SER A 566 -1.81 30.42 -22.47
CA SER A 566 -1.01 31.65 -22.32
C SER A 566 -1.33 32.32 -20.99
N THR A 567 -0.50 33.26 -20.53
CA THR A 567 -0.65 33.88 -19.20
C THR A 567 -0.77 35.40 -19.28
N SER A 568 -1.36 36.01 -18.26
CA SER A 568 -1.35 37.46 -18.07
C SER A 568 0.08 38.02 -17.95
N ARG A 569 0.31 39.24 -18.41
CA ARG A 569 1.63 39.90 -18.32
C ARG A 569 2.09 39.95 -16.84
N HIS A 570 3.31 39.50 -16.57
CA HIS A 570 3.92 39.37 -15.23
C HIS A 570 3.24 38.36 -14.27
N ALA A 571 2.53 37.35 -14.79
CA ALA A 571 1.95 36.27 -13.99
C ALA A 571 2.92 35.68 -12.94
N PRO A 572 2.46 35.41 -11.70
CA PRO A 572 3.29 34.83 -10.63
C PRO A 572 3.49 33.30 -10.75
N PHE A 573 3.22 32.73 -11.92
CA PHE A 573 3.29 31.30 -12.24
C PHE A 573 3.83 31.07 -13.67
N GLU A 574 4.41 29.89 -13.91
CA GLU A 574 4.63 29.36 -15.25
C GLU A 574 3.46 28.47 -15.69
N ALA A 575 3.14 28.47 -16.98
CA ALA A 575 2.20 27.54 -17.60
C ALA A 575 2.95 26.63 -18.59
N ARG A 576 2.66 25.33 -18.55
CA ARG A 576 3.24 24.29 -19.40
C ARG A 576 2.13 23.55 -20.12
N GLU A 577 2.38 23.13 -21.37
CA GLU A 577 1.41 22.33 -22.11
C GLU A 577 1.55 20.83 -21.73
N PRO A 578 0.43 20.08 -21.58
CA PRO A 578 -0.96 20.53 -21.72
C PRO A 578 -1.60 20.92 -20.36
N GLY A 579 -1.93 22.20 -20.18
CA GLY A 579 -2.76 22.68 -19.07
C GLY A 579 -2.15 22.58 -17.67
N GLU A 580 -0.83 22.57 -17.51
CA GLU A 580 -0.17 22.47 -16.21
C GLU A 580 0.35 23.83 -15.73
N VAL A 581 -0.04 24.25 -14.52
CA VAL A 581 0.40 25.50 -13.88
C VAL A 581 1.38 25.18 -12.77
N ARG A 582 2.42 26.00 -12.60
CA ARG A 582 3.33 25.93 -11.45
C ARG A 582 3.56 27.31 -10.85
N ALA A 583 3.29 27.43 -9.55
CA ALA A 583 3.56 28.64 -8.78
C ALA A 583 5.05 28.99 -8.78
N LEU A 584 5.36 30.30 -8.83
CA LEU A 584 6.74 30.80 -8.72
C LEU A 584 6.91 31.68 -7.48
N ARG A 585 5.89 32.49 -7.14
CA ARG A 585 5.88 33.46 -6.02
C ARG A 585 4.43 33.80 -5.63
N PRO A 586 4.16 34.44 -4.47
CA PRO A 586 2.81 34.90 -4.13
C PRO A 586 2.27 35.94 -5.13
N GLY A 587 0.95 36.01 -5.27
CA GLY A 587 0.28 37.02 -6.09
C GLY A 587 -0.98 36.51 -6.81
N GLN A 588 -1.45 37.28 -7.79
CA GLN A 588 -2.59 36.92 -8.64
C GLN A 588 -2.24 37.06 -10.13
N GLY A 589 -2.92 36.29 -10.98
CA GLY A 589 -2.83 36.39 -12.43
C GLY A 589 -3.90 35.55 -13.12
N THR A 590 -3.86 35.50 -14.45
CA THR A 590 -4.87 34.80 -15.26
C THR A 590 -4.20 33.85 -16.24
N LEU A 591 -4.64 32.58 -16.24
CA LEU A 591 -4.34 31.63 -17.30
C LEU A 591 -5.42 31.74 -18.38
N ILE A 592 -5.01 31.85 -19.64
CA ILE A 592 -5.91 32.00 -20.79
C ILE A 592 -5.77 30.75 -21.65
N ALA A 593 -6.84 29.98 -21.79
CA ALA A 593 -6.92 28.81 -22.65
C ALA A 593 -7.77 29.12 -23.90
N SER A 594 -7.36 28.62 -25.06
CA SER A 594 -8.03 28.88 -26.33
C SER A 594 -8.11 27.65 -27.22
N PHE A 595 -9.28 27.42 -27.84
CA PHE A 595 -9.51 26.35 -28.80
C PHE A 595 -10.49 26.82 -29.88
N GLY A 596 -10.05 26.80 -31.15
CA GLY A 596 -10.81 27.41 -32.24
C GLY A 596 -10.97 28.92 -32.05
N PRO A 597 -12.18 29.48 -32.25
CA PRO A 597 -12.46 30.89 -31.99
C PRO A 597 -12.72 31.21 -30.50
N GLN A 598 -12.89 30.19 -29.65
CA GLN A 598 -13.27 30.36 -28.25
C GLN A 598 -12.05 30.55 -27.34
N ARG A 599 -12.19 31.40 -26.32
CA ARG A 599 -11.24 31.54 -25.20
C ARG A 599 -11.97 31.43 -23.86
N ILE A 600 -11.25 30.97 -22.84
CA ILE A 600 -11.65 31.08 -21.44
C ILE A 600 -10.48 31.60 -20.61
N GLU A 601 -10.81 32.38 -19.58
CA GLU A 601 -9.90 32.97 -18.62
C GLU A 601 -10.12 32.32 -17.26
N ILE A 602 -9.04 31.83 -16.65
CA ILE A 602 -9.01 31.09 -15.41
C ILE A 602 -8.21 31.94 -14.40
N PRO A 603 -8.87 32.52 -13.37
CA PRO A 603 -8.17 33.24 -12.31
C PRO A 603 -7.26 32.31 -11.51
N ILE A 604 -6.06 32.78 -11.17
CA ILE A 604 -5.11 32.05 -10.33
C ILE A 604 -4.62 32.97 -9.21
N ARG A 605 -4.77 32.49 -7.97
CA ARG A 605 -4.30 33.11 -6.74
C ARG A 605 -3.23 32.23 -6.11
N ILE A 606 -2.13 32.85 -5.68
CA ILE A 606 -1.00 32.17 -5.05
C ILE A 606 -0.72 32.83 -3.70
N GLU A 607 -0.83 32.05 -2.63
CA GLU A 607 -0.62 32.50 -1.26
C GLU A 607 0.73 32.00 -0.71
N ALA A 608 1.31 32.75 0.22
CA ALA A 608 2.56 32.37 0.87
C ALA A 608 2.33 31.23 1.88
N SER A 609 3.32 30.37 2.08
CA SER A 609 3.25 29.33 3.12
C SER A 609 3.24 29.96 4.51
N SER A 610 2.50 29.33 5.43
CA SER A 610 2.61 29.59 6.87
C SER A 610 3.95 29.10 7.48
N SER A 611 4.75 28.34 6.71
CA SER A 611 6.00 27.71 7.15
C SER A 611 7.27 28.56 7.02
N GLY A 612 7.17 29.89 7.15
CA GLY A 612 8.34 30.76 7.37
C GLY A 612 9.16 31.18 6.14
N ASP A 613 8.58 31.17 4.94
CA ASP A 613 9.23 31.73 3.75
C ASP A 613 9.44 33.24 3.90
N SER A 614 10.66 33.74 3.64
CA SER A 614 10.88 35.19 3.60
C SER A 614 10.29 35.78 2.32
N GLU A 615 9.60 36.93 2.42
CA GLU A 615 9.07 37.69 1.27
C GLU A 615 10.15 38.12 0.24
N SER A 616 11.44 37.97 0.58
CA SER A 616 12.57 38.36 -0.25
C SER A 616 13.08 37.27 -1.23
N ALA A 617 12.59 36.02 -1.14
CA ALA A 617 13.01 34.94 -2.02
C ALA A 617 12.39 35.08 -3.43
N PRO A 618 13.18 35.07 -4.53
CA PRO A 618 12.65 35.25 -5.88
C PRO A 618 11.85 34.05 -6.41
N PHE A 619 11.98 32.87 -5.78
CA PHE A 619 11.28 31.63 -6.11
C PHE A 619 11.06 30.81 -4.84
N PHE A 620 9.95 30.06 -4.76
CA PHE A 620 9.75 29.05 -3.72
C PHE A 620 10.71 27.85 -3.90
N GLU A 621 11.28 27.35 -2.80
CA GLU A 621 11.93 26.04 -2.79
C GLU A 621 10.88 24.92 -2.83
N PRO A 622 11.14 23.79 -3.51
CA PRO A 622 10.18 22.69 -3.55
C PRO A 622 10.02 22.07 -2.15
N PRO A 623 8.80 21.89 -1.64
CA PRO A 623 8.58 21.47 -0.25
C PRO A 623 9.19 20.10 0.05
N PRO A 624 9.52 19.80 1.32
CA PRO A 624 10.06 18.50 1.70
C PRO A 624 9.07 17.38 1.35
N VAL A 625 9.61 16.21 0.98
CA VAL A 625 8.79 15.03 0.69
C VAL A 625 8.31 14.40 2.01
N SER A 626 7.00 14.29 2.17
CA SER A 626 6.38 13.59 3.31
C SER A 626 6.14 12.12 2.98
N PHE A 627 6.36 11.23 3.95
CA PHE A 627 6.02 9.83 3.80
C PHE A 627 4.50 9.66 3.65
N LEU A 628 3.72 10.25 4.57
CA LEU A 628 2.25 10.16 4.57
C LEU A 628 1.62 10.71 3.28
N ARG A 629 2.06 11.90 2.87
CA ARG A 629 1.37 12.71 1.85
C ARG A 629 1.83 12.38 0.43
N ASP A 630 3.07 11.97 0.25
CA ASP A 630 3.68 11.85 -1.08
C ASP A 630 4.17 10.42 -1.37
N VAL A 631 4.98 9.82 -0.49
CA VAL A 631 5.55 8.46 -0.70
C VAL A 631 4.50 7.36 -0.64
N LEU A 632 3.66 7.37 0.39
CA LEU A 632 2.74 6.29 0.69
C LEU A 632 1.62 6.15 -0.37
N PRO A 633 1.06 7.26 -0.93
CA PRO A 633 0.25 7.21 -2.15
C PRO A 633 1.01 6.66 -3.36
N ALA A 634 2.29 7.03 -3.56
CA ALA A 634 3.06 6.55 -4.70
C ALA A 634 3.34 5.03 -4.62
N LEU A 635 3.60 4.49 -3.43
CA LEU A 635 3.70 3.05 -3.17
C LEU A 635 2.35 2.34 -3.36
N SER A 636 1.25 3.00 -2.99
CA SER A 636 -0.12 2.51 -3.20
C SER A 636 -0.47 2.39 -4.68
N LYS A 637 -0.17 3.43 -5.45
CA LYS A 637 -0.35 3.48 -6.91
C LYS A 637 0.47 2.40 -7.62
N ALA A 638 1.72 2.18 -7.18
CA ALA A 638 2.57 1.09 -7.67
C ALA A 638 2.11 -0.32 -7.26
N GLY A 639 1.10 -0.44 -6.38
CA GLY A 639 0.56 -1.70 -5.88
C GLY A 639 1.47 -2.44 -4.89
N CYS A 640 2.46 -1.76 -4.29
CA CYS A 640 3.40 -2.37 -3.34
C CYS A 640 2.70 -2.87 -2.07
N ASN A 641 1.70 -2.12 -1.59
CA ASN A 641 0.87 -2.42 -0.41
C ASN A 641 -0.46 -3.13 -0.76
N ALA A 642 -0.56 -3.74 -1.95
CA ALA A 642 -1.70 -4.57 -2.31
C ALA A 642 -1.60 -5.95 -1.62
N GLY A 643 -2.75 -6.58 -1.36
CA GLY A 643 -2.83 -7.91 -0.72
C GLY A 643 -2.17 -9.04 -1.54
N SER A 644 -1.91 -8.83 -2.83
CA SER A 644 -1.10 -9.76 -3.67
C SER A 644 0.41 -9.62 -3.44
N CYS A 645 0.87 -8.52 -2.85
CA CYS A 645 2.27 -8.15 -2.68
C CYS A 645 2.67 -8.12 -1.19
N HIS A 646 3.12 -6.99 -0.64
CA HIS A 646 3.63 -6.91 0.74
C HIS A 646 2.56 -6.77 1.81
N ALA A 647 1.28 -6.56 1.45
CA ALA A 647 0.18 -6.45 2.41
C ALA A 647 -0.58 -7.77 2.65
N LYS A 648 0.13 -8.90 2.57
CA LYS A 648 -0.34 -10.18 3.12
C LYS A 648 -0.23 -10.16 4.64
N ALA A 649 -0.98 -11.02 5.32
CA ALA A 649 -0.95 -11.12 6.80
C ALA A 649 0.49 -11.29 7.35
N GLU A 650 1.30 -12.15 6.72
CA GLU A 650 2.71 -12.40 7.05
C GLU A 650 3.72 -11.54 6.25
N GLY A 651 3.22 -10.58 5.45
CA GLY A 651 4.02 -9.90 4.43
C GLY A 651 4.57 -10.85 3.36
N GLN A 652 5.73 -10.51 2.79
CA GLN A 652 6.46 -11.33 1.82
C GLN A 652 7.96 -11.27 2.13
N ASN A 653 8.58 -12.43 2.39
CA ASN A 653 10.01 -12.57 2.72
C ASN A 653 10.50 -11.67 3.88
N GLY A 654 9.65 -11.48 4.90
CA GLY A 654 9.94 -10.62 6.05
C GLY A 654 9.81 -9.12 5.77
N PHE A 655 9.24 -8.70 4.63
CA PHE A 655 8.80 -7.32 4.41
C PHE A 655 7.28 -7.26 4.34
N LYS A 656 6.68 -6.51 5.27
CA LYS A 656 5.24 -6.33 5.43
C LYS A 656 4.89 -4.86 5.24
N LEU A 657 3.75 -4.61 4.60
CA LEU A 657 3.08 -3.31 4.54
C LEU A 657 1.62 -3.50 4.96
N SER A 658 0.95 -2.42 5.36
CA SER A 658 -0.46 -2.37 5.71
C SER A 658 -1.31 -2.29 4.43
N VAL A 659 -2.46 -2.98 4.40
CA VAL A 659 -3.31 -3.06 3.21
C VAL A 659 -3.88 -1.68 2.87
N PHE A 660 -3.60 -1.18 1.67
CA PHE A 660 -3.96 0.20 1.24
C PHE A 660 -3.49 1.29 2.21
N SER A 661 -2.40 1.05 2.95
CA SER A 661 -1.78 2.02 3.84
C SER A 661 -2.63 2.48 5.03
N TYR A 662 -3.39 1.55 5.62
CA TYR A 662 -4.20 1.80 6.83
C TYR A 662 -3.36 2.08 8.09
N ASP A 663 -2.11 1.60 8.16
CA ASP A 663 -1.17 1.85 9.27
C ASP A 663 0.15 2.42 8.72
N PRO A 664 0.18 3.75 8.46
CA PRO A 664 1.38 4.42 7.96
C PRO A 664 2.58 4.34 8.91
N GLY A 665 2.35 4.24 10.22
CA GLY A 665 3.42 4.16 11.21
C GLY A 665 4.18 2.84 11.10
N SER A 666 3.44 1.73 10.98
CA SER A 666 3.99 0.40 10.71
C SER A 666 4.63 0.31 9.32
N ASP A 667 4.00 0.88 8.28
CA ASP A 667 4.58 0.95 6.94
C ASP A 667 5.94 1.66 6.93
N TYR A 668 6.02 2.80 7.61
CA TYR A 668 7.25 3.57 7.76
C TYR A 668 8.33 2.76 8.50
N ALA A 669 7.97 2.15 9.63
CA ALA A 669 8.90 1.34 10.43
C ALA A 669 9.44 0.14 9.63
N HIS A 670 8.59 -0.57 8.88
CA HIS A 670 9.00 -1.68 8.02
C HIS A 670 9.88 -1.24 6.84
N ILE A 671 9.77 -0.01 6.35
CA ILE A 671 10.65 0.52 5.31
C ILE A 671 11.99 1.02 5.89
N VAL A 672 11.95 1.82 6.97
CA VAL A 672 13.12 2.60 7.43
C VAL A 672 13.88 1.94 8.58
N LYS A 673 13.21 1.26 9.51
CA LYS A 673 13.82 0.75 10.76
C LYS A 673 14.10 -0.75 10.73
N ASP A 674 13.15 -1.54 10.25
CA ASP A 674 13.13 -3.00 10.30
C ASP A 674 14.37 -3.67 9.65
N ALA A 675 14.81 -4.78 10.24
CA ALA A 675 16.03 -5.51 9.92
C ALA A 675 17.26 -4.59 9.75
N ARG A 676 17.49 -3.72 10.75
CA ARG A 676 18.55 -2.69 10.80
C ARG A 676 18.56 -1.75 9.58
N GLY A 677 17.38 -1.35 9.12
CA GLY A 677 17.22 -0.40 8.01
C GLY A 677 17.65 -0.93 6.63
N ARG A 678 17.80 -2.25 6.45
CA ARG A 678 18.36 -2.89 5.23
C ARG A 678 17.72 -2.50 3.88
N ARG A 679 16.56 -1.81 3.90
CA ARG A 679 15.78 -1.44 2.71
C ARG A 679 16.10 -0.04 2.19
N VAL A 680 16.69 0.82 3.01
CA VAL A 680 17.01 2.23 2.71
C VAL A 680 18.52 2.45 2.79
N PHE A 681 19.06 3.30 1.91
CA PHE A 681 20.47 3.68 1.91
C PHE A 681 20.61 5.17 1.55
N PRO A 682 20.45 6.10 2.52
CA PRO A 682 20.37 7.54 2.25
C PRO A 682 21.59 8.14 1.54
N ALA A 683 22.81 7.62 1.82
CA ALA A 683 24.02 8.09 1.16
C ALA A 683 24.12 7.65 -0.32
N ALA A 684 23.41 6.60 -0.74
CA ALA A 684 23.29 6.18 -2.14
C ALA A 684 21.86 5.67 -2.44
N PRO A 685 20.87 6.57 -2.61
CA PRO A 685 19.45 6.20 -2.69
C PRO A 685 19.11 5.16 -3.77
N ASP A 686 19.72 5.27 -4.95
CA ASP A 686 19.59 4.30 -6.05
C ASP A 686 20.01 2.86 -5.67
N GLU A 687 20.85 2.70 -4.63
CA GLU A 687 21.28 1.40 -4.13
C GLU A 687 20.29 0.76 -3.12
N SER A 688 19.31 1.52 -2.64
CA SER A 688 18.29 1.06 -1.67
C SER A 688 17.42 -0.06 -2.24
N LEU A 689 17.09 -1.08 -1.45
CA LEU A 689 16.21 -2.17 -1.91
C LEU A 689 14.81 -1.67 -2.29
N ILE A 690 14.31 -0.64 -1.60
CA ILE A 690 13.03 0.01 -1.91
C ILE A 690 13.02 0.69 -3.30
N ILE A 691 14.18 0.91 -3.92
CA ILE A 691 14.33 1.35 -5.32
C ILE A 691 14.65 0.16 -6.23
N ARG A 692 15.65 -0.65 -5.89
CA ARG A 692 16.19 -1.69 -6.79
C ARG A 692 15.24 -2.85 -7.06
N LYS A 693 14.40 -3.24 -6.09
CA LYS A 693 13.40 -4.32 -6.24
C LYS A 693 12.25 -3.90 -7.18
N PRO A 694 11.50 -2.81 -6.92
CA PRO A 694 10.38 -2.42 -7.79
C PRO A 694 10.79 -1.98 -9.20
N THR A 695 12.01 -1.46 -9.40
CA THR A 695 12.55 -1.16 -10.74
C THR A 695 13.16 -2.38 -11.45
N THR A 696 13.19 -3.56 -10.82
CA THR A 696 13.86 -4.80 -11.30
C THR A 696 15.36 -4.67 -11.58
N ALA A 697 16.04 -3.65 -11.03
CA ALA A 697 17.49 -3.54 -11.04
C ALA A 697 18.17 -4.69 -10.26
N ILE A 698 17.42 -5.40 -9.41
CA ILE A 698 17.71 -6.75 -8.91
C ILE A 698 16.45 -7.62 -8.98
N PRO A 699 16.57 -8.97 -9.00
CA PRO A 699 15.42 -9.85 -9.07
C PRO A 699 14.38 -9.60 -7.96
N HIS A 700 13.14 -9.39 -8.37
CA HIS A 700 11.97 -9.15 -7.51
C HIS A 700 10.83 -10.07 -7.95
N GLU A 701 10.19 -10.75 -7.00
CA GLU A 701 9.09 -11.70 -7.30
C GLU A 701 7.81 -10.97 -7.73
N GLY A 702 7.56 -9.76 -7.21
CA GLY A 702 6.51 -8.89 -7.73
C GLY A 702 6.81 -8.27 -9.10
N GLY A 703 7.96 -8.55 -9.72
CA GLY A 703 8.34 -7.96 -11.02
C GLY A 703 8.48 -6.43 -10.97
N LEU A 704 8.29 -5.80 -12.14
CA LEU A 704 8.32 -4.34 -12.28
C LEU A 704 7.08 -3.72 -11.64
N ARG A 705 7.29 -2.66 -10.86
CA ARG A 705 6.24 -1.85 -10.20
C ARG A 705 6.24 -0.39 -10.67
N PHE A 706 7.41 0.14 -11.02
CA PHE A 706 7.58 1.45 -11.66
C PHE A 706 8.93 1.51 -12.39
N GLU A 707 9.02 2.30 -13.45
CA GLU A 707 10.25 2.44 -14.24
C GLU A 707 11.31 3.31 -13.57
N ARG A 708 12.59 3.07 -13.87
CA ARG A 708 13.69 3.94 -13.42
C ARG A 708 13.57 5.31 -14.10
N GLY A 709 13.55 6.37 -13.30
CA GLY A 709 13.36 7.74 -13.80
C GLY A 709 11.90 8.18 -13.91
N SER A 710 10.92 7.32 -13.62
CA SER A 710 9.52 7.72 -13.40
C SER A 710 9.38 8.71 -12.23
N GLU A 711 8.25 9.41 -12.14
CA GLU A 711 7.98 10.32 -11.02
C GLU A 711 8.04 9.63 -9.66
N THR A 712 7.44 8.44 -9.52
CA THR A 712 7.54 7.60 -8.30
C THR A 712 9.00 7.28 -7.94
N HIS A 713 9.83 6.92 -8.92
CA HIS A 713 11.25 6.69 -8.70
C HIS A 713 11.97 7.96 -8.21
N GLN A 714 11.73 9.10 -8.85
CA GLN A 714 12.35 10.38 -8.48
C GLN A 714 11.91 10.84 -7.08
N LEU A 715 10.64 10.67 -6.74
CA LEU A 715 10.06 11.00 -5.44
C LEU A 715 10.68 10.18 -4.31
N LEU A 716 10.77 8.86 -4.47
CA LEU A 716 11.40 7.98 -3.48
C LEU A 716 12.89 8.29 -3.31
N VAL A 717 13.62 8.54 -4.40
CA VAL A 717 15.03 8.96 -4.35
C VAL A 717 15.20 10.32 -3.66
N ARG A 718 14.25 11.25 -3.83
CA ARG A 718 14.25 12.55 -3.14
C ARG A 718 14.02 12.39 -1.64
N TRP A 719 12.97 11.66 -1.25
CA TRP A 719 12.64 11.35 0.15
C TRP A 719 13.82 10.72 0.91
N LEU A 720 14.50 9.75 0.28
CA LEU A 720 15.71 9.13 0.84
C LEU A 720 16.86 10.14 1.08
N ARG A 721 17.01 11.16 0.24
CA ARG A 721 18.03 12.23 0.41
C ARG A 721 17.64 13.28 1.44
N GLU A 722 16.35 13.48 1.68
CA GLU A 722 15.83 14.47 2.63
C GLU A 722 15.72 13.94 4.07
N GLY A 723 16.22 12.72 4.34
CA GLY A 723 16.19 12.12 5.67
C GLY A 723 14.97 11.26 5.96
N MET A 724 14.19 10.91 4.93
CA MET A 724 13.02 10.03 5.02
C MET A 724 11.98 10.56 6.01
N SER A 725 11.65 11.85 5.98
CA SER A 725 10.66 12.43 6.91
C SER A 725 9.33 11.67 6.88
N TYR A 726 8.82 11.30 8.06
CA TYR A 726 7.51 10.65 8.21
C TYR A 726 6.38 11.61 7.81
N SER A 727 6.41 12.83 8.33
CA SER A 727 5.54 13.94 7.98
C SER A 727 6.35 15.23 7.92
N VAL A 728 5.78 16.29 7.35
CA VAL A 728 6.33 17.65 7.51
C VAL A 728 5.77 18.32 8.77
N THR A 729 6.49 19.30 9.31
CA THR A 729 6.04 20.08 10.47
C THR A 729 4.71 20.78 10.14
N ASN A 730 3.72 20.60 11.01
CA ASN A 730 2.34 21.11 10.82
C ASN A 730 1.66 20.61 9.52
N GLU A 731 1.97 19.38 9.07
CA GLU A 731 1.30 18.78 7.91
C GLU A 731 -0.23 18.78 8.06
N PRO A 732 -0.99 19.43 7.15
CA PRO A 732 -2.43 19.55 7.28
C PRO A 732 -3.10 18.21 6.93
N ALA A 733 -4.16 17.87 7.65
CA ALA A 733 -4.87 16.61 7.45
C ALA A 733 -5.70 16.65 6.16
N LEU A 734 -5.66 15.58 5.37
CA LEU A 734 -6.51 15.43 4.19
C LEU A 734 -7.99 15.34 4.62
N GLN A 735 -8.84 16.22 4.11
CA GLN A 735 -10.26 16.26 4.45
C GLN A 735 -11.16 15.62 3.40
N ARG A 736 -10.90 15.87 2.10
CA ARG A 736 -11.71 15.35 0.99
C ARG A 736 -10.94 15.32 -0.32
N LEU A 737 -11.41 14.47 -1.23
CA LEU A 737 -11.00 14.45 -2.63
C LEU A 737 -12.12 15.02 -3.52
N VAL A 738 -11.74 15.63 -4.64
CA VAL A 738 -12.63 15.94 -5.76
C VAL A 738 -12.01 15.36 -7.02
N VAL A 739 -12.84 14.92 -7.96
CA VAL A 739 -12.41 14.53 -9.30
C VAL A 739 -13.20 15.29 -10.35
N PHE A 740 -12.50 15.77 -11.38
CA PHE A 740 -13.05 16.51 -12.51
C PHE A 740 -12.82 15.75 -13.82
N PRO A 741 -13.80 15.74 -14.75
CA PRO A 741 -15.19 16.15 -14.54
C PRO A 741 -15.91 15.19 -13.57
N LYS A 742 -16.76 15.73 -12.70
CA LYS A 742 -17.50 14.93 -11.70
C LYS A 742 -18.56 14.02 -12.33
N GLU A 743 -19.27 14.54 -13.33
CA GLU A 743 -20.26 13.80 -14.13
C GLU A 743 -20.28 14.37 -15.55
N ARG A 744 -20.36 13.51 -16.57
CA ARG A 744 -20.36 13.94 -17.98
C ARG A 744 -21.04 12.93 -18.91
N ARG A 745 -21.62 13.44 -20.01
CA ARG A 745 -22.12 12.67 -21.15
C ARG A 745 -21.01 12.51 -22.20
N TYR A 746 -20.75 11.26 -22.61
CA TYR A 746 -19.67 10.93 -23.52
C TYR A 746 -20.19 10.29 -24.81
N HIS A 747 -19.52 10.57 -25.93
CA HIS A 747 -19.64 9.70 -27.11
C HIS A 747 -18.95 8.36 -26.85
N LYS A 748 -19.45 7.30 -27.50
CA LYS A 748 -18.78 6.00 -27.57
C LYS A 748 -17.37 6.16 -28.15
N SER A 749 -16.40 5.41 -27.63
CA SER A 749 -14.98 5.50 -28.02
C SER A 749 -14.30 6.88 -27.80
N ALA A 750 -14.89 7.77 -27.00
CA ALA A 750 -14.22 8.99 -26.54
C ALA A 750 -13.13 8.70 -25.49
N THR A 751 -12.27 9.70 -25.26
CA THR A 751 -11.23 9.70 -24.23
C THR A 751 -11.33 10.95 -23.35
N GLN A 752 -11.05 10.81 -22.05
CA GLN A 752 -11.15 11.90 -21.07
C GLN A 752 -10.01 11.83 -20.05
N ARG A 753 -9.34 12.94 -19.74
CA ARG A 753 -8.43 13.03 -18.59
C ARG A 753 -9.20 13.32 -17.30
N LEU A 754 -8.81 12.70 -16.20
CA LEU A 754 -9.26 13.05 -14.85
C LEU A 754 -8.25 13.94 -14.12
N LEU A 755 -8.74 15.00 -13.50
CA LEU A 755 -8.01 15.82 -12.53
C LEU A 755 -8.51 15.48 -11.13
N VAL A 756 -7.62 15.17 -10.19
CA VAL A 756 -7.97 14.83 -8.80
C VAL A 756 -7.36 15.87 -7.88
N GLU A 757 -8.21 16.58 -7.14
CA GLU A 757 -7.82 17.57 -6.14
C GLU A 757 -7.94 16.98 -4.72
N ALA A 758 -6.89 17.16 -3.93
CA ALA A 758 -6.88 16.91 -2.50
C ALA A 758 -7.05 18.22 -1.74
N HIS A 759 -8.05 18.31 -0.87
CA HIS A 759 -8.29 19.46 -0.01
C HIS A 759 -7.93 19.12 1.44
N TYR A 760 -7.16 19.99 2.09
CA TYR A 760 -6.61 19.75 3.42
C TYR A 760 -7.19 20.71 4.48
N SER A 761 -6.92 20.42 5.76
CA SER A 761 -7.54 21.07 6.92
C SER A 761 -7.18 22.55 7.14
N ASP A 762 -6.15 23.04 6.46
CA ASP A 762 -5.76 24.45 6.40
C ASP A 762 -6.42 25.21 5.25
N GLY A 763 -7.24 24.54 4.44
CA GLY A 763 -7.87 25.09 3.23
C GLY A 763 -7.02 24.95 1.97
N SER A 764 -5.79 24.43 2.04
CA SER A 764 -4.93 24.22 0.88
C SER A 764 -5.48 23.15 -0.07
N VAL A 765 -5.13 23.27 -1.36
CA VAL A 765 -5.56 22.36 -2.43
C VAL A 765 -4.35 21.92 -3.25
N ARG A 766 -4.26 20.61 -3.55
CA ARG A 766 -3.18 20.04 -4.38
C ARG A 766 -3.74 19.13 -5.47
N ASP A 767 -3.23 19.25 -6.69
CA ASP A 767 -3.38 18.25 -7.74
C ASP A 767 -2.63 16.98 -7.33
N VAL A 768 -3.39 15.91 -7.14
CA VAL A 768 -2.89 14.57 -6.77
C VAL A 768 -3.14 13.54 -7.87
N SER A 769 -3.55 13.91 -9.09
CA SER A 769 -3.79 12.95 -10.20
C SER A 769 -2.61 12.01 -10.45
N ARG A 770 -1.38 12.54 -10.33
CA ARG A 770 -0.14 11.76 -10.52
C ARG A 770 0.10 10.74 -9.40
N LEU A 771 -0.40 11.00 -8.19
CA LEU A 771 -0.31 10.10 -7.02
C LEU A 771 -1.57 9.23 -6.83
N ALA A 772 -2.70 9.61 -7.43
CA ALA A 772 -3.95 8.88 -7.32
C ALA A 772 -3.91 7.53 -8.06
N ALA A 773 -4.58 6.54 -7.48
CA ALA A 773 -4.82 5.23 -8.08
C ALA A 773 -6.26 5.14 -8.60
N PHE A 774 -6.43 4.79 -9.88
CA PHE A 774 -7.73 4.77 -10.55
C PHE A 774 -8.28 3.34 -10.72
N ALA A 775 -9.60 3.19 -10.73
CA ALA A 775 -10.30 1.94 -11.03
C ALA A 775 -11.66 2.24 -11.66
N SER A 776 -12.12 1.40 -12.61
CA SER A 776 -13.49 1.45 -13.13
C SER A 776 -14.34 0.34 -12.52
N ASN A 777 -15.61 0.61 -12.21
CA ASN A 777 -16.57 -0.38 -11.72
C ASN A 777 -17.11 -1.29 -12.84
N ASP A 778 -17.29 -0.75 -14.05
CA ASP A 778 -17.71 -1.47 -15.25
C ASP A 778 -16.76 -1.15 -16.42
N LYS A 779 -15.97 -2.15 -16.80
CA LYS A 779 -14.94 -2.05 -17.84
C LYS A 779 -15.49 -2.14 -19.26
N GLU A 780 -16.74 -2.56 -19.45
CA GLU A 780 -17.40 -2.57 -20.76
C GLU A 780 -17.97 -1.17 -21.10
N ILE A 781 -18.37 -0.41 -20.08
CA ILE A 781 -18.76 1.01 -20.21
C ILE A 781 -17.55 1.93 -20.29
N ALA A 782 -16.57 1.79 -19.39
CA ALA A 782 -15.37 2.63 -19.37
C ALA A 782 -14.15 1.94 -18.75
N THR A 783 -12.98 2.15 -19.36
CA THR A 783 -11.68 1.73 -18.79
C THR A 783 -10.88 2.97 -18.38
N VAL A 784 -9.93 2.82 -17.44
CA VAL A 784 -9.03 3.90 -16.99
C VAL A 784 -7.61 3.36 -16.82
N ASP A 785 -6.62 4.16 -17.18
CA ASP A 785 -5.20 3.85 -17.01
C ASP A 785 -4.59 4.42 -15.71
N GLU A 786 -3.30 4.19 -15.48
CA GLU A 786 -2.59 4.70 -14.30
C GLU A 786 -2.38 6.22 -14.30
N HIS A 787 -2.61 6.91 -15.42
CA HIS A 787 -2.50 8.37 -15.54
C HIS A 787 -3.86 9.07 -15.40
N GLY A 788 -4.94 8.32 -15.18
CA GLY A 788 -6.30 8.87 -15.08
C GLY A 788 -6.91 9.19 -16.45
N ILE A 789 -6.42 8.58 -17.54
CA ILE A 789 -7.06 8.68 -18.85
C ILE A 789 -8.13 7.60 -18.95
N VAL A 790 -9.38 8.04 -19.05
CA VAL A 790 -10.56 7.20 -19.25
C VAL A 790 -10.78 6.99 -20.74
N THR A 791 -11.03 5.74 -21.16
CA THR A 791 -11.46 5.35 -22.51
C THR A 791 -12.86 4.76 -22.45
N ILE A 792 -13.79 5.37 -23.19
CA ILE A 792 -15.20 5.02 -23.21
C ILE A 792 -15.45 3.85 -24.16
N GLY A 793 -16.28 2.89 -23.73
CA GLY A 793 -16.67 1.72 -24.51
C GLY A 793 -17.64 2.02 -25.67
N THR A 794 -18.29 0.97 -26.16
CA THR A 794 -19.26 1.03 -27.27
C THR A 794 -20.70 0.74 -26.83
N LEU A 795 -20.92 0.34 -25.58
CA LEU A 795 -22.22 0.07 -25.00
C LEU A 795 -22.88 1.37 -24.50
N THR A 796 -24.21 1.39 -24.51
CA THR A 796 -25.04 2.43 -23.89
C THR A 796 -25.23 2.10 -22.41
N GLY A 797 -25.06 3.05 -21.50
CA GLY A 797 -25.23 2.82 -20.07
C GLY A 797 -24.60 3.88 -19.18
N GLN A 798 -24.39 3.51 -17.91
CA GLN A 798 -23.72 4.31 -16.89
C GLN A 798 -22.57 3.51 -16.28
N GLY A 799 -21.48 4.20 -15.91
CA GLY A 799 -20.33 3.61 -15.23
C GLY A 799 -19.66 4.64 -14.33
N VAL A 800 -18.72 4.20 -13.50
CA VAL A 800 -18.00 5.04 -12.54
C VAL A 800 -16.52 4.73 -12.55
N VAL A 801 -15.72 5.79 -12.59
CA VAL A 801 -14.28 5.73 -12.36
C VAL A 801 -13.96 6.29 -10.99
N VAL A 802 -13.38 5.47 -10.11
CA VAL A 802 -12.96 5.81 -8.76
C VAL A 802 -11.48 6.22 -8.78
N ALA A 803 -11.18 7.40 -8.25
CA ALA A 803 -9.85 7.87 -7.91
C ALA A 803 -9.60 7.70 -6.41
N ARG A 804 -8.40 7.27 -6.01
CA ARG A 804 -8.06 7.00 -4.61
C ARG A 804 -6.71 7.62 -4.25
N TYR A 805 -6.64 8.33 -3.12
CA TYR A 805 -5.41 8.97 -2.63
C TYR A 805 -5.44 9.06 -1.10
N ALA A 806 -4.36 8.62 -0.44
CA ALA A 806 -4.14 8.68 1.01
C ALA A 806 -5.36 8.27 1.88
N GLY A 807 -5.97 7.12 1.56
CA GLY A 807 -7.12 6.58 2.31
C GLY A 807 -8.48 7.21 1.99
N LEU A 808 -8.54 8.25 1.15
CA LEU A 808 -9.81 8.78 0.64
C LEU A 808 -10.05 8.37 -0.82
N VAL A 809 -11.32 8.46 -1.20
CA VAL A 809 -11.83 8.09 -2.52
C VAL A 809 -12.72 9.21 -3.09
N ALA A 810 -12.70 9.39 -4.40
CA ALA A 810 -13.62 10.22 -5.16
C ALA A 810 -13.99 9.51 -6.46
N ASP A 811 -15.15 9.83 -7.03
CA ASP A 811 -15.77 9.12 -8.13
C ASP A 811 -16.17 10.07 -9.27
N ALA A 812 -15.94 9.65 -10.51
CA ALA A 812 -16.34 10.34 -11.73
C ALA A 812 -17.41 9.53 -12.46
N HIS A 813 -18.59 10.12 -12.65
CA HIS A 813 -19.72 9.48 -13.31
C HIS A 813 -19.61 9.56 -14.84
N ILE A 814 -19.76 8.40 -15.48
CA ILE A 814 -19.71 8.22 -16.93
C ILE A 814 -21.12 7.90 -17.43
N LEU A 815 -21.67 8.75 -18.31
CA LEU A 815 -22.97 8.53 -18.95
C LEU A 815 -22.78 8.39 -20.47
N VAL A 816 -23.13 7.22 -21.02
CA VAL A 816 -23.02 6.91 -22.46
C VAL A 816 -24.43 6.72 -23.03
N PRO A 817 -24.98 7.69 -23.79
CA PRO A 817 -26.32 7.60 -24.35
C PRO A 817 -26.41 6.67 -25.57
N ALA A 818 -27.63 6.34 -25.98
CA ALA A 818 -27.92 5.68 -27.25
C ALA A 818 -27.50 6.53 -28.46
N ASP A 819 -27.19 5.87 -29.58
CA ASP A 819 -26.66 6.52 -30.80
C ASP A 819 -27.64 7.51 -31.45
N ARG A 820 -28.93 7.41 -31.09
CA ARG A 820 -29.98 8.35 -31.50
C ARG A 820 -30.78 8.78 -30.29
N LEU A 821 -30.60 10.03 -29.88
CA LEU A 821 -31.50 10.70 -28.95
C LEU A 821 -32.85 10.96 -29.64
N LEU A 822 -33.95 10.76 -28.92
CA LEU A 822 -35.30 11.04 -29.40
C LEU A 822 -35.72 12.48 -29.04
N PRO A 823 -36.59 13.13 -29.83
CA PRO A 823 -37.06 14.47 -29.52
C PRO A 823 -37.83 14.53 -28.20
N GLU A 824 -37.65 15.62 -27.44
CA GLU A 824 -38.30 15.82 -26.13
C GLU A 824 -39.82 15.65 -26.18
N VAL A 825 -40.45 16.03 -27.31
CA VAL A 825 -41.89 15.88 -27.55
C VAL A 825 -42.37 14.43 -27.39
N GLN A 826 -41.54 13.43 -27.69
CA GLN A 826 -41.90 12.02 -27.50
C GLN A 826 -41.96 11.64 -26.01
N TYR A 827 -41.04 12.16 -25.19
CA TYR A 827 -41.05 12.02 -23.73
C TYR A 827 -42.16 12.85 -23.07
N ALA A 828 -42.46 14.03 -23.62
CA ALA A 828 -43.56 14.87 -23.17
C ALA A 828 -44.92 14.16 -23.36
N ALA A 829 -45.09 13.40 -24.45
CA ALA A 829 -46.31 12.66 -24.76
C ALA A 829 -46.55 11.39 -23.89
N LEU A 830 -45.58 10.94 -23.10
CA LEU A 830 -45.75 9.78 -22.21
C LEU A 830 -46.74 10.10 -21.07
N PRO A 831 -47.60 9.14 -20.67
CA PRO A 831 -48.56 9.33 -19.59
C PRO A 831 -47.85 9.45 -18.23
N ARG A 832 -48.19 10.46 -17.42
CA ARG A 832 -47.67 10.65 -16.06
C ARG A 832 -48.76 10.34 -15.04
N ASN A 833 -48.51 9.38 -14.15
CA ASN A 833 -49.47 8.94 -13.15
C ASN A 833 -49.12 9.42 -11.73
N ASN A 834 -47.83 9.50 -11.44
CA ASN A 834 -47.21 9.92 -10.18
C ASN A 834 -45.81 10.52 -10.48
N PHE A 835 -45.05 10.88 -9.44
CA PHE A 835 -43.69 11.41 -9.58
C PHE A 835 -42.66 10.37 -10.09
N ILE A 836 -42.95 9.07 -9.96
CA ILE A 836 -42.06 7.99 -10.45
C ILE A 836 -41.94 8.06 -11.98
N ASP A 837 -43.06 8.21 -12.68
CA ASP A 837 -43.09 8.39 -14.15
C ASP A 837 -42.20 9.59 -14.57
N GLU A 838 -42.31 10.72 -13.87
CA GLU A 838 -41.57 11.95 -14.19
C GLU A 838 -40.06 11.76 -14.05
N LEU A 839 -39.61 11.20 -12.93
CA LEU A 839 -38.18 11.01 -12.64
C LEU A 839 -37.57 9.83 -13.42
N ALA A 840 -38.36 8.80 -13.75
CA ALA A 840 -37.94 7.72 -14.64
C ALA A 840 -37.78 8.21 -16.09
N TYR A 841 -38.76 8.96 -16.62
CA TYR A 841 -38.69 9.45 -18.00
C TYR A 841 -37.58 10.49 -18.19
N ALA A 842 -37.30 11.33 -17.18
CA ALA A 842 -36.13 12.21 -17.19
C ALA A 842 -34.82 11.42 -17.35
N GLN A 843 -34.65 10.31 -16.61
CA GLN A 843 -33.45 9.47 -16.72
C GLN A 843 -33.39 8.70 -18.06
N PHE A 844 -34.53 8.22 -18.59
CA PHE A 844 -34.57 7.60 -19.92
C PHE A 844 -34.23 8.60 -21.04
N GLN A 845 -34.68 9.86 -20.95
CA GLN A 845 -34.33 10.93 -21.88
C GLN A 845 -32.82 11.21 -21.88
N ARG A 846 -32.18 11.23 -20.70
CA ARG A 846 -30.71 11.40 -20.59
C ARG A 846 -29.91 10.29 -21.28
N LEU A 847 -30.42 9.06 -21.22
CA LEU A 847 -29.85 7.87 -21.86
C LEU A 847 -30.27 7.67 -23.33
N GLY A 848 -31.30 8.36 -23.82
CA GLY A 848 -31.87 8.13 -25.15
C GLY A 848 -32.69 6.82 -25.27
N LEU A 849 -33.29 6.36 -24.18
CA LEU A 849 -34.12 5.15 -24.11
C LEU A 849 -35.61 5.51 -24.11
N LEU A 850 -36.49 4.54 -24.36
CA LEU A 850 -37.93 4.64 -24.09
C LEU A 850 -38.33 3.59 -23.04
N PRO A 851 -39.39 3.82 -22.26
CA PRO A 851 -40.00 2.77 -21.45
C PRO A 851 -40.53 1.63 -22.34
N SER A 852 -40.59 0.42 -21.80
CA SER A 852 -41.29 -0.70 -22.44
C SER A 852 -42.79 -0.43 -22.55
N GLU A 853 -43.48 -1.14 -23.43
CA GLU A 853 -44.95 -1.11 -23.49
C GLU A 853 -45.58 -1.54 -22.15
N LEU A 854 -46.79 -1.04 -21.88
CA LEU A 854 -47.54 -1.38 -20.68
C LEU A 854 -48.00 -2.84 -20.72
N CYS A 855 -47.84 -3.55 -19.60
CA CYS A 855 -48.33 -4.93 -19.47
C CYS A 855 -49.87 -5.01 -19.53
N SER A 856 -50.35 -6.16 -20.00
CA SER A 856 -51.77 -6.48 -20.04
C SER A 856 -52.39 -6.53 -18.63
N ASP A 857 -53.71 -6.39 -18.52
CA ASP A 857 -54.40 -6.44 -17.23
C ASP A 857 -54.21 -7.80 -16.52
N VAL A 858 -54.08 -8.90 -17.26
CA VAL A 858 -53.77 -10.25 -16.70
C VAL A 858 -52.35 -10.31 -16.15
N GLU A 859 -51.36 -9.77 -16.86
CA GLU A 859 -49.97 -9.73 -16.39
C GLU A 859 -49.81 -8.79 -15.19
N PHE A 860 -50.53 -7.66 -15.18
CA PHE A 860 -50.57 -6.74 -14.06
C PHE A 860 -51.09 -7.44 -12.80
N LEU A 861 -52.27 -8.08 -12.87
CA LEU A 861 -52.83 -8.84 -11.75
C LEU A 861 -51.87 -9.93 -11.26
N ARG A 862 -51.30 -10.73 -12.17
CA ARG A 862 -50.35 -11.80 -11.82
C ARG A 862 -49.11 -11.26 -11.11
N ARG A 863 -48.51 -10.16 -11.61
CA ARG A 863 -47.33 -9.55 -10.99
C ARG A 863 -47.68 -8.93 -9.64
N ALA A 864 -48.73 -8.11 -9.57
CA ALA A 864 -49.16 -7.49 -8.32
C ALA A 864 -49.44 -8.53 -7.21
N SER A 865 -50.08 -9.66 -7.52
CA SER A 865 -50.29 -10.73 -6.53
C SER A 865 -48.97 -11.41 -6.10
N LEU A 866 -48.07 -11.74 -7.04
CA LEU A 866 -46.79 -12.36 -6.68
C LEU A 866 -45.87 -11.41 -5.89
N ASP A 867 -45.80 -10.15 -6.30
CA ASP A 867 -44.85 -9.16 -5.76
C ASP A 867 -45.34 -8.61 -4.40
N ALA A 868 -46.66 -8.49 -4.19
CA ALA A 868 -47.22 -8.00 -2.93
C ALA A 868 -47.50 -9.10 -1.88
N ILE A 869 -47.97 -10.28 -2.29
CA ILE A 869 -48.45 -11.35 -1.38
C ILE A 869 -47.89 -12.75 -1.67
N GLY A 870 -46.97 -12.91 -2.63
CA GLY A 870 -46.26 -14.17 -2.88
C GLY A 870 -47.09 -15.31 -3.48
N VAL A 871 -48.34 -15.08 -3.87
CA VAL A 871 -49.25 -16.11 -4.41
C VAL A 871 -49.86 -15.71 -5.75
N LEU A 872 -50.24 -16.70 -6.56
CA LEU A 872 -50.94 -16.46 -7.82
C LEU A 872 -52.43 -16.17 -7.57
N PRO A 873 -53.07 -15.33 -8.41
CA PRO A 873 -54.51 -15.13 -8.38
C PRO A 873 -55.25 -16.40 -8.78
N THR A 874 -56.39 -16.67 -8.14
CA THR A 874 -57.30 -17.75 -8.51
C THR A 874 -58.03 -17.46 -9.82
N PRO A 875 -58.56 -18.49 -10.52
CA PRO A 875 -59.31 -18.28 -11.76
C PRO A 875 -60.54 -17.37 -11.62
N ASP A 876 -61.16 -17.30 -10.44
CA ASP A 876 -62.27 -16.39 -10.15
C ASP A 876 -61.79 -14.95 -9.97
N GLU A 877 -60.74 -14.70 -9.17
CA GLU A 877 -60.14 -13.37 -9.04
C GLU A 877 -59.68 -12.78 -10.39
N VAL A 878 -59.20 -13.63 -11.31
CA VAL A 878 -58.87 -13.23 -12.69
C VAL A 878 -60.13 -12.82 -13.47
N ARG A 879 -61.23 -13.59 -13.37
CA ARG A 879 -62.50 -13.26 -14.05
C ARG A 879 -63.09 -11.96 -13.52
N ASP A 880 -63.14 -11.81 -12.20
CA ASP A 880 -63.73 -10.65 -11.53
C ASP A 880 -62.93 -9.38 -11.83
N PHE A 881 -61.60 -9.43 -11.77
CA PHE A 881 -60.76 -8.28 -12.12
C PHE A 881 -60.89 -7.90 -13.61
N LEU A 882 -60.92 -8.88 -14.52
CA LEU A 882 -61.15 -8.62 -15.95
C LEU A 882 -62.54 -8.02 -16.22
N ALA A 883 -63.55 -8.39 -15.44
CA ALA A 883 -64.84 -7.73 -15.45
C ALA A 883 -64.73 -6.28 -14.91
N GLU A 884 -64.04 -6.04 -13.80
CA GLU A 884 -63.87 -4.68 -13.24
C GLU A 884 -63.19 -3.68 -14.19
N VAL A 885 -62.22 -4.13 -15.01
CA VAL A 885 -61.56 -3.26 -16.02
C VAL A 885 -62.33 -3.16 -17.35
N SER A 886 -63.42 -3.91 -17.54
CA SER A 886 -64.21 -3.90 -18.78
C SER A 886 -65.09 -2.64 -18.91
N PRO A 887 -65.17 -1.99 -20.10
CA PRO A 887 -66.06 -0.85 -20.34
C PRO A 887 -67.55 -1.15 -20.11
N GLU A 888 -67.98 -2.41 -20.21
CA GLU A 888 -69.40 -2.79 -20.08
C GLU A 888 -69.86 -2.86 -18.61
N SER A 889 -68.97 -3.23 -17.69
CA SER A 889 -69.29 -3.35 -16.25
C SER A 889 -69.66 -2.01 -15.60
N ALA A 890 -69.15 -0.90 -16.14
CA ALA A 890 -69.55 0.46 -15.77
C ALA A 890 -70.99 0.82 -16.22
N ARG A 891 -71.52 0.15 -17.25
CA ARG A 891 -72.95 0.23 -17.63
C ARG A 891 -73.80 -0.72 -16.78
N GLU A 892 -73.31 -1.92 -16.47
CA GLU A 892 -74.04 -2.93 -15.68
C GLU A 892 -74.31 -2.47 -14.24
N LYS A 893 -73.30 -1.88 -13.55
CA LYS A 893 -73.47 -1.31 -12.20
C LYS A 893 -74.44 -0.12 -12.14
N ARG A 894 -74.77 0.55 -13.26
CA ARG A 894 -75.85 1.54 -13.32
C ARG A 894 -77.24 0.92 -13.48
N ARG A 895 -77.33 -0.33 -13.94
CA ARG A 895 -78.60 -1.03 -14.22
C ARG A 895 -79.19 -1.72 -12.99
N LYS A 896 -78.33 -2.09 -12.02
CA LYS A 896 -78.71 -2.57 -10.69
C LYS A 896 -78.51 -1.47 -9.65
N GLY A 897 -79.54 -0.66 -9.41
CA GLY A 897 -79.53 0.30 -8.30
C GLY A 897 -79.73 -0.42 -6.97
N GLU A 898 -78.65 -0.58 -6.19
CA GLU A 898 -78.73 -1.13 -4.83
C GLU A 898 -79.24 -0.08 -3.83
N LYS A 899 -80.30 -0.43 -3.10
CA LYS A 899 -80.80 0.32 -1.94
C LYS A 899 -80.15 -0.25 -0.67
N GLY A 900 -79.40 0.57 0.07
CA GLY A 900 -78.81 0.14 1.35
C GLY A 900 -78.23 1.30 2.17
N SER A 901 -79.03 1.80 3.13
CA SER A 901 -78.66 2.65 4.29
C SER A 901 -77.49 3.64 4.17
N ALA A 902 -77.81 4.94 4.17
CA ALA A 902 -76.89 6.03 4.51
C ALA A 902 -77.31 6.73 5.81
N ALA A 903 -76.35 6.92 6.72
CA ALA A 903 -76.29 7.91 7.81
C ALA A 903 -74.80 7.95 8.20
N ASP A 904 -74.03 9.02 8.00
CA ASP A 904 -74.32 10.38 8.45
C ASP A 904 -73.44 11.44 7.72
N SER A 905 -73.98 12.66 7.61
CA SER A 905 -73.27 13.96 7.36
C SER A 905 -72.56 14.25 6.00
N PRO A 906 -72.41 15.55 5.61
CA PRO A 906 -72.59 15.97 4.20
C PRO A 906 -71.47 16.83 3.56
N LEU A 907 -71.24 16.65 2.25
CA LEU A 907 -70.59 17.65 1.36
C LEU A 907 -71.16 17.56 -0.09
N PRO A 908 -71.05 18.61 -0.92
CA PRO A 908 -72.06 18.93 -1.95
C PRO A 908 -71.88 18.25 -3.31
N LEU A 909 -72.95 18.31 -4.11
CA LEU A 909 -73.00 17.91 -5.52
C LEU A 909 -71.92 18.62 -6.36
N PHE A 910 -71.30 17.92 -7.32
CA PHE A 910 -71.40 18.20 -8.77
C PHE A 910 -70.60 17.20 -9.64
N SER A 911 -70.92 17.19 -10.95
CA SER A 911 -70.32 16.40 -12.04
C SER A 911 -70.72 14.93 -12.18
N SER A 912 -71.53 14.64 -13.21
CA SER A 912 -72.02 13.31 -13.60
C SER A 912 -71.52 12.86 -14.98
N ALA A 913 -70.34 13.34 -15.40
CA ALA A 913 -69.68 12.89 -16.62
C ALA A 913 -68.96 11.53 -16.41
N PRO A 914 -68.95 10.62 -17.40
CA PRO A 914 -68.22 9.36 -17.30
C PRO A 914 -66.70 9.61 -17.29
N LEU A 915 -65.98 8.92 -16.39
CA LEU A 915 -64.53 8.84 -16.46
C LEU A 915 -64.10 8.13 -17.77
N PRO A 916 -63.02 8.60 -18.44
CA PRO A 916 -62.47 7.89 -19.60
C PRO A 916 -62.09 6.44 -19.25
N ALA A 917 -62.19 5.51 -20.21
CA ALA A 917 -61.93 4.09 -19.95
C ALA A 917 -60.54 3.81 -19.32
N ALA A 918 -59.53 4.61 -19.65
CA ALA A 918 -58.20 4.55 -19.01
C ALA A 918 -58.23 4.91 -17.51
N ALA A 919 -59.04 5.90 -17.11
CA ALA A 919 -59.23 6.27 -15.71
C ALA A 919 -60.03 5.21 -14.94
N THR A 920 -61.03 4.57 -15.57
CA THR A 920 -61.74 3.41 -15.01
C THR A 920 -60.79 2.24 -14.75
N ARG A 921 -59.94 1.88 -15.73
CA ARG A 921 -58.91 0.84 -15.56
C ARG A 921 -57.93 1.20 -14.44
N ARG A 922 -57.44 2.45 -14.37
CA ARG A 922 -56.53 2.91 -13.31
C ARG A 922 -57.18 2.78 -11.93
N ALA A 923 -58.45 3.18 -11.77
CA ALA A 923 -59.18 3.05 -10.51
C ALA A 923 -59.31 1.58 -10.07
N ALA A 924 -59.64 0.67 -10.99
CA ALA A 924 -59.71 -0.77 -10.71
C ALA A 924 -58.33 -1.36 -10.33
N ARG A 925 -57.24 -0.96 -11.01
CA ARG A 925 -55.88 -1.38 -10.67
C ARG A 925 -55.47 -0.92 -9.26
N LEU A 926 -55.79 0.31 -8.87
CA LEU A 926 -55.53 0.82 -7.51
C LEU A 926 -56.34 0.06 -6.45
N ALA A 927 -57.64 -0.13 -6.67
CA ALA A 927 -58.51 -0.88 -5.77
C ALA A 927 -58.05 -2.35 -5.61
N LEU A 928 -57.50 -2.96 -6.66
CA LEU A 928 -56.88 -4.29 -6.57
C LEU A 928 -55.66 -4.29 -5.63
N ILE A 929 -54.75 -3.31 -5.75
CA ILE A 929 -53.57 -3.20 -4.87
C ILE A 929 -54.03 -3.04 -3.40
N ASP A 930 -55.01 -2.16 -3.15
CA ASP A 930 -55.57 -1.94 -1.82
C ASP A 930 -56.16 -3.23 -1.22
N ARG A 931 -56.85 -4.06 -2.03
CA ARG A 931 -57.33 -5.40 -1.61
C ARG A 931 -56.20 -6.40 -1.35
N LEU A 932 -55.16 -6.42 -2.18
CA LEU A 932 -54.02 -7.35 -2.01
C LEU A 932 -53.23 -7.04 -0.74
N LEU A 933 -52.92 -5.76 -0.47
CA LEU A 933 -52.20 -5.34 0.73
C LEU A 933 -53.01 -5.50 2.03
N ALA A 934 -54.33 -5.71 1.94
CA ALA A 934 -55.20 -6.01 3.06
C ALA A 934 -55.27 -7.51 3.42
N ARG A 935 -54.76 -8.41 2.57
CA ARG A 935 -54.80 -9.87 2.82
C ARG A 935 -53.81 -10.31 3.91
N SER A 936 -54.13 -11.43 4.57
CA SER A 936 -53.24 -12.11 5.53
C SER A 936 -51.88 -12.48 4.92
N GLU A 937 -51.90 -12.92 3.67
CA GLU A 937 -50.75 -13.46 2.92
C GLU A 937 -49.65 -12.41 2.69
N TYR A 938 -49.98 -11.11 2.71
CA TYR A 938 -49.01 -10.02 2.78
C TYR A 938 -48.06 -10.22 3.98
N ALA A 939 -48.62 -10.44 5.17
CA ALA A 939 -47.82 -10.54 6.39
C ALA A 939 -46.92 -11.78 6.36
N ASP A 940 -47.42 -12.89 5.81
CA ASP A 940 -46.68 -14.13 5.70
C ASP A 940 -45.55 -14.04 4.66
N TYR A 941 -45.78 -13.40 3.52
CA TYR A 941 -44.78 -13.22 2.47
C TYR A 941 -43.65 -12.29 2.91
N TRP A 942 -43.97 -11.12 3.47
CA TRP A 942 -42.95 -10.16 3.91
C TRP A 942 -42.22 -10.59 5.18
N ALA A 943 -42.87 -11.36 6.09
CA ALA A 943 -42.17 -12.03 7.19
C ALA A 943 -41.11 -13.02 6.69
N ASN A 944 -41.44 -13.86 5.70
CA ASN A 944 -40.48 -14.80 5.10
C ASN A 944 -39.28 -14.07 4.47
N LYS A 945 -39.52 -12.98 3.72
CA LYS A 945 -38.44 -12.14 3.16
C LYS A 945 -37.50 -11.58 4.23
N TRP A 946 -38.03 -11.21 5.40
CA TRP A 946 -37.21 -10.75 6.53
C TRP A 946 -36.51 -11.89 7.27
N ALA A 947 -37.10 -13.08 7.35
CA ALA A 947 -36.43 -14.26 7.87
C ALA A 947 -35.20 -14.64 7.01
N ASP A 948 -35.29 -14.55 5.68
CA ASP A 948 -34.17 -14.78 4.74
C ASP A 948 -33.01 -13.76 4.89
N LEU A 949 -33.33 -12.55 5.36
CA LEU A 949 -32.35 -11.50 5.64
C LEU A 949 -31.68 -11.67 7.01
N LEU A 950 -32.46 -12.00 8.04
CA LEU A 950 -31.98 -12.21 9.41
C LEU A 950 -31.25 -13.57 9.58
N ARG A 951 -31.60 -14.57 8.76
CA ARG A 951 -31.02 -15.93 8.72
C ARG A 951 -30.88 -16.60 10.10
N PRO A 952 -31.96 -16.68 10.88
CA PRO A 952 -31.91 -17.30 12.21
C PRO A 952 -31.53 -18.79 12.09
N ASN A 953 -30.37 -19.17 12.62
CA ASN A 953 -29.88 -20.55 12.49
C ASN A 953 -30.43 -21.44 13.62
N PRO A 954 -31.34 -22.40 13.36
CA PRO A 954 -31.95 -23.24 14.40
C PRO A 954 -30.93 -24.07 15.19
N ASP A 955 -29.78 -24.43 14.62
CA ASP A 955 -28.71 -25.17 15.30
C ASP A 955 -27.98 -24.29 16.35
N ARG A 956 -27.98 -22.97 16.14
CA ARG A 956 -27.34 -21.98 17.03
C ARG A 956 -28.31 -21.38 18.04
N VAL A 957 -29.52 -21.02 17.61
CA VAL A 957 -30.50 -20.35 18.49
C VAL A 957 -31.56 -21.28 19.10
N GLY A 958 -31.71 -22.50 18.59
CA GLY A 958 -32.76 -23.45 18.98
C GLY A 958 -34.07 -23.20 18.24
N VAL A 959 -34.77 -24.28 17.88
CA VAL A 959 -35.98 -24.25 17.02
C VAL A 959 -37.07 -23.34 17.59
N LYS A 960 -37.27 -23.37 18.92
CA LYS A 960 -38.26 -22.51 19.58
C LYS A 960 -37.97 -21.02 19.38
N SER A 961 -36.71 -20.60 19.46
CA SER A 961 -36.29 -19.22 19.24
C SER A 961 -36.61 -18.77 17.81
N VAL A 962 -36.39 -19.64 16.81
CA VAL A 962 -36.74 -19.35 15.41
C VAL A 962 -38.24 -19.10 15.27
N PHE A 963 -39.10 -19.92 15.87
CA PHE A 963 -40.55 -19.69 15.88
C PHE A 963 -40.96 -18.40 16.59
N THR A 964 -40.30 -18.04 17.71
CA THR A 964 -40.57 -16.77 18.41
C THR A 964 -40.24 -15.55 17.53
N LEU A 965 -39.15 -15.60 16.76
CA LEU A 965 -38.81 -14.53 15.81
C LEU A 965 -39.79 -14.49 14.62
N ASP A 966 -40.10 -15.65 14.02
CA ASP A 966 -41.06 -15.76 12.90
C ASP A 966 -42.45 -15.21 13.26
N GLN A 967 -42.95 -15.55 14.44
CA GLN A 967 -44.24 -15.04 14.93
C GLN A 967 -44.20 -13.50 15.10
N TRP A 968 -43.15 -12.95 15.72
CA TRP A 968 -43.01 -11.49 15.87
C TRP A 968 -42.90 -10.76 14.53
N LEU A 969 -42.23 -11.37 13.52
CA LEU A 969 -42.19 -10.84 12.16
C LEU A 969 -43.61 -10.79 11.55
N ARG A 970 -44.32 -11.93 11.53
CA ARG A 970 -45.69 -12.02 10.98
C ARG A 970 -46.64 -11.05 11.66
N ASP A 971 -46.58 -10.96 12.99
CA ASP A 971 -47.43 -10.05 13.76
C ASP A 971 -47.11 -8.58 13.46
N SER A 972 -45.83 -8.22 13.28
CA SER A 972 -45.40 -6.87 12.89
C SER A 972 -45.92 -6.46 11.51
N PHE A 973 -45.82 -7.33 10.50
CA PHE A 973 -46.37 -7.04 9.16
C PHE A 973 -47.91 -7.04 9.14
N ARG A 974 -48.57 -7.91 9.92
CA ARG A 974 -50.04 -7.95 10.02
C ARG A 974 -50.61 -6.67 10.63
N GLN A 975 -49.92 -6.10 11.60
CA GLN A 975 -50.27 -4.82 12.24
C GLN A 975 -49.90 -3.59 11.39
N ASN A 976 -49.22 -3.79 10.25
CA ASN A 976 -48.58 -2.72 9.46
C ASN A 976 -47.67 -1.81 10.31
N LYS A 977 -46.84 -2.43 11.16
CA LYS A 977 -45.94 -1.71 12.08
C LYS A 977 -45.03 -0.76 11.26
N PRO A 978 -45.00 0.55 11.59
CA PRO A 978 -44.07 1.51 11.00
C PRO A 978 -42.63 0.99 11.05
N TYR A 979 -41.89 1.14 9.95
CA TYR A 979 -40.59 0.49 9.80
C TYR A 979 -39.51 1.05 10.74
N ASP A 980 -39.63 2.33 11.13
CA ASP A 980 -38.82 2.93 12.18
C ASP A 980 -39.03 2.21 13.53
N GLN A 981 -40.27 1.93 13.91
CA GLN A 981 -40.61 1.20 15.14
C GLN A 981 -40.13 -0.25 15.07
N PHE A 982 -40.32 -0.91 13.92
CA PHE A 982 -39.83 -2.27 13.67
C PHE A 982 -38.30 -2.38 13.87
N VAL A 983 -37.52 -1.44 13.33
CA VAL A 983 -36.06 -1.42 13.50
C VAL A 983 -35.65 -0.97 14.90
N ARG A 984 -36.38 -0.03 15.52
CA ARG A 984 -36.16 0.39 16.91
C ARG A 984 -36.34 -0.75 17.91
N GLU A 985 -37.38 -1.57 17.74
CA GLU A 985 -37.60 -2.79 18.53
C GLU A 985 -36.45 -3.80 18.37
N ILE A 986 -35.85 -3.90 17.17
CA ILE A 986 -34.69 -4.75 16.95
C ILE A 986 -33.46 -4.23 17.70
N LEU A 987 -33.11 -2.96 17.53
CA LEU A 987 -31.88 -2.39 18.10
C LEU A 987 -31.93 -2.25 19.62
N LEU A 988 -33.11 -1.94 20.17
CA LEU A 988 -33.29 -1.64 21.61
C LEU A 988 -33.86 -2.81 22.41
N VAL A 989 -33.87 -4.03 21.85
CA VAL A 989 -34.44 -5.19 22.55
C VAL A 989 -33.76 -5.43 23.91
N GLU A 990 -34.60 -5.62 24.92
CA GLU A 990 -34.25 -6.15 26.23
C GLU A 990 -35.29 -7.21 26.58
N GLY A 991 -34.86 -8.45 26.78
CA GLY A 991 -35.79 -9.57 26.86
C GLY A 991 -35.14 -10.92 26.60
N THR A 992 -35.98 -11.94 26.43
CA THR A 992 -35.61 -13.35 26.33
C THR A 992 -35.84 -13.91 24.94
N ASN A 993 -34.92 -14.73 24.44
CA ASN A 993 -35.01 -15.37 23.12
C ASN A 993 -36.20 -16.35 22.95
N HIS A 994 -36.99 -16.60 24.00
CA HIS A 994 -38.18 -17.47 24.01
C HIS A 994 -39.50 -16.70 24.15
N ARG A 995 -39.46 -15.36 24.25
CA ARG A 995 -40.65 -14.49 24.31
C ARG A 995 -40.53 -13.29 23.37
N ASP A 996 -39.34 -12.74 23.26
CA ASP A 996 -39.05 -11.46 22.62
C ASP A 996 -38.30 -11.73 21.30
N GLY A 997 -39.04 -11.71 20.19
CA GLY A 997 -38.54 -12.12 18.86
C GLY A 997 -37.16 -11.55 18.49
N PRO A 998 -36.92 -10.22 18.59
CA PRO A 998 -35.64 -9.66 18.20
C PRO A 998 -34.44 -10.08 19.08
N ALA A 999 -34.66 -10.56 20.31
CA ALA A 999 -33.58 -11.06 21.17
C ALA A 999 -32.89 -12.30 20.57
N VAL A 1000 -33.56 -12.99 19.65
CA VAL A 1000 -33.02 -14.12 18.88
C VAL A 1000 -31.85 -13.69 17.98
N ILE A 1001 -31.86 -12.44 17.49
CA ILE A 1001 -30.78 -11.88 16.65
C ILE A 1001 -29.49 -11.73 17.47
N TYR A 1002 -29.60 -11.28 18.72
CA TYR A 1002 -28.45 -11.15 19.65
C TYR A 1002 -27.94 -12.51 20.15
N ARG A 1003 -28.82 -13.50 20.26
CA ARG A 1003 -28.40 -14.90 20.51
C ARG A 1003 -27.60 -15.45 19.33
N ASP A 1004 -28.03 -15.16 18.11
CA ASP A 1004 -27.39 -15.56 16.86
C ASP A 1004 -26.03 -14.86 16.66
N ARG A 1005 -25.96 -13.55 16.95
CA ARG A 1005 -24.81 -12.67 16.80
C ARG A 1005 -24.42 -12.07 18.16
N ARG A 1006 -23.55 -12.76 18.89
CA ARG A 1006 -23.16 -12.40 20.27
C ARG A 1006 -22.13 -11.28 20.34
N GLU A 1007 -21.23 -11.21 19.36
CA GLU A 1007 -20.14 -10.24 19.37
C GLU A 1007 -20.56 -8.90 18.75
N PRO A 1008 -20.15 -7.75 19.33
CA PRO A 1008 -20.44 -6.42 18.78
C PRO A 1008 -20.05 -6.24 17.30
N ALA A 1009 -18.97 -6.88 16.87
CA ALA A 1009 -18.53 -6.88 15.47
C ALA A 1009 -19.49 -7.62 14.53
N ASP A 1010 -20.15 -8.68 14.98
CA ASP A 1010 -21.07 -9.47 14.15
C ASP A 1010 -22.44 -8.79 14.01
N LEU A 1011 -22.87 -8.08 15.07
CA LEU A 1011 -24.02 -7.17 15.04
C LEU A 1011 -23.77 -5.97 14.12
N THR A 1012 -22.55 -5.41 14.16
CA THR A 1012 -22.12 -4.31 13.26
C THR A 1012 -22.29 -4.69 11.80
N THR A 1013 -21.73 -5.83 11.39
CA THR A 1013 -21.85 -6.32 10.01
C THR A 1013 -23.31 -6.50 9.58
N LEU A 1014 -24.15 -7.09 10.44
CA LEU A 1014 -25.56 -7.33 10.14
C LEU A 1014 -26.35 -6.01 10.02
N PHE A 1015 -26.25 -5.13 11.02
CA PHE A 1015 -27.08 -3.93 11.08
C PHE A 1015 -26.65 -2.84 10.10
N SER A 1016 -25.36 -2.71 9.78
CA SER A 1016 -24.93 -1.79 8.71
C SER A 1016 -25.49 -2.24 7.35
N GLN A 1017 -25.44 -3.54 7.05
CA GLN A 1017 -25.97 -4.10 5.80
C GLN A 1017 -27.50 -3.99 5.72
N LEU A 1018 -28.22 -4.31 6.80
CA LEU A 1018 -29.68 -4.27 6.81
C LEU A 1018 -30.26 -2.85 6.84
N PHE A 1019 -29.73 -1.97 7.69
CA PHE A 1019 -30.35 -0.67 8.00
C PHE A 1019 -29.63 0.52 7.36
N LEU A 1020 -28.35 0.41 6.99
CA LEU A 1020 -27.64 1.45 6.23
C LEU A 1020 -27.46 1.08 4.74
N GLY A 1021 -27.80 -0.14 4.33
CA GLY A 1021 -27.45 -0.65 3.00
C GLY A 1021 -25.93 -0.66 2.74
N THR A 1022 -25.11 -0.71 3.80
CA THR A 1022 -23.66 -0.47 3.75
C THR A 1022 -22.90 -1.67 4.28
N ARG A 1023 -22.00 -2.24 3.48
CA ARG A 1023 -21.25 -3.46 3.81
C ARG A 1023 -19.92 -3.13 4.50
N LEU A 1024 -19.98 -2.92 5.82
CA LEU A 1024 -18.78 -2.62 6.61
C LEU A 1024 -17.86 -3.85 6.87
N GLU A 1025 -18.21 -5.05 6.41
CA GLU A 1025 -17.49 -6.29 6.77
C GLU A 1025 -15.98 -6.25 6.45
N CYS A 1026 -15.57 -5.72 5.29
CA CYS A 1026 -14.13 -5.65 4.97
C CYS A 1026 -13.38 -4.67 5.89
N ALA A 1027 -14.06 -3.60 6.32
CA ALA A 1027 -13.53 -2.60 7.24
C ALA A 1027 -13.16 -3.20 8.61
N ARG A 1028 -13.77 -4.33 9.00
CA ARG A 1028 -13.39 -5.11 10.20
C ARG A 1028 -11.89 -5.45 10.26
N CYS A 1029 -11.23 -5.62 9.11
CA CYS A 1029 -9.85 -6.12 9.03
C CYS A 1029 -8.86 -5.13 8.41
N HIS A 1030 -9.30 -4.25 7.51
CA HIS A 1030 -8.46 -3.26 6.80
C HIS A 1030 -9.35 -2.16 6.20
N HIS A 1031 -8.79 -1.00 5.86
CA HIS A 1031 -9.54 0.04 5.14
C HIS A 1031 -10.10 -0.50 3.81
N HIS A 1032 -11.40 -0.31 3.54
CA HIS A 1032 -12.06 -0.98 2.41
C HIS A 1032 -11.54 -0.43 1.05
N PRO A 1033 -11.16 -1.28 0.06
CA PRO A 1033 -10.47 -0.85 -1.16
C PRO A 1033 -11.17 0.23 -1.99
N ASN A 1034 -12.49 0.18 -2.11
CA ASN A 1034 -13.29 0.98 -3.05
C ASN A 1034 -14.32 1.88 -2.35
N GLU A 1035 -14.02 2.28 -1.11
CA GLU A 1035 -14.93 2.98 -0.20
C GLU A 1035 -14.12 3.83 0.78
N LYS A 1036 -14.77 4.76 1.49
CA LYS A 1036 -14.14 5.60 2.52
C LYS A 1036 -14.05 4.99 3.93
N TRP A 1037 -14.64 3.81 4.17
CA TRP A 1037 -14.78 3.26 5.52
C TRP A 1037 -13.50 2.59 6.03
N SER A 1038 -13.07 3.03 7.21
CA SER A 1038 -11.89 2.55 7.94
C SER A 1038 -12.22 1.50 9.00
N GLN A 1039 -11.18 0.88 9.55
CA GLN A 1039 -11.30 -0.02 10.69
C GLN A 1039 -11.77 0.71 11.96
N ASP A 1040 -11.41 1.98 12.12
CA ASP A 1040 -11.95 2.83 13.17
C ASP A 1040 -13.47 2.99 13.05
N ASP A 1041 -14.00 3.28 11.85
CA ASP A 1041 -15.45 3.43 11.64
C ASP A 1041 -16.21 2.14 12.00
N PHE A 1042 -15.66 0.97 11.62
CA PHE A 1042 -16.23 -0.33 11.98
C PHE A 1042 -16.30 -0.53 13.50
N TYR A 1043 -15.19 -0.30 14.21
CA TYR A 1043 -15.16 -0.56 15.66
C TYR A 1043 -15.81 0.56 16.50
N GLN A 1044 -15.95 1.77 15.95
CA GLN A 1044 -16.78 2.84 16.52
C GLN A 1044 -18.29 2.53 16.40
N PHE A 1045 -18.74 1.93 15.29
CA PHE A 1045 -20.11 1.42 15.21
C PHE A 1045 -20.31 0.22 16.16
N ALA A 1046 -19.32 -0.69 16.23
CA ALA A 1046 -19.38 -1.82 17.15
C ALA A 1046 -19.45 -1.39 18.63
N ALA A 1047 -18.87 -0.25 19.00
CA ALA A 1047 -18.93 0.27 20.37
C ALA A 1047 -20.36 0.55 20.85
N PHE A 1048 -21.35 0.74 19.96
CA PHE A 1048 -22.78 0.81 20.34
C PHE A 1048 -23.30 -0.48 21.01
N PHE A 1049 -22.68 -1.64 20.75
CA PHE A 1049 -23.14 -2.93 21.27
C PHE A 1049 -22.27 -3.45 22.43
N GLY A 1050 -21.18 -2.76 22.79
CA GLY A 1050 -20.24 -3.21 23.85
C GLY A 1050 -20.85 -3.33 25.25
N SER A 1051 -21.93 -2.59 25.52
CA SER A 1051 -22.66 -2.58 26.80
C SER A 1051 -23.86 -3.55 26.84
N VAL A 1052 -24.11 -4.31 25.76
CA VAL A 1052 -25.13 -5.39 25.78
C VAL A 1052 -24.57 -6.57 26.57
N LYS A 1053 -25.31 -7.02 27.58
CA LYS A 1053 -25.00 -8.20 28.39
C LYS A 1053 -26.02 -9.31 28.14
N GLN A 1054 -25.58 -10.53 28.39
CA GLN A 1054 -26.39 -11.75 28.30
C GLN A 1054 -26.31 -12.54 29.62
N LYS A 1055 -27.43 -13.13 30.05
CA LYS A 1055 -27.50 -14.07 31.19
C LYS A 1055 -28.41 -15.24 30.86
N GLY A 1056 -28.04 -16.46 31.24
CA GLY A 1056 -28.85 -17.65 31.00
C GLY A 1056 -28.01 -18.91 30.78
N ALA A 1057 -28.68 -19.99 30.39
CA ALA A 1057 -28.01 -21.23 30.00
C ALA A 1057 -27.54 -21.13 28.55
N GLY A 1058 -26.24 -21.34 28.33
CA GLY A 1058 -25.55 -21.12 27.06
C GLY A 1058 -25.91 -22.09 25.92
N LEU A 1059 -25.02 -22.19 24.94
CA LEU A 1059 -25.10 -23.16 23.85
C LEU A 1059 -24.89 -24.60 24.36
N SER A 1060 -25.97 -25.27 24.75
CA SER A 1060 -26.03 -26.73 24.94
C SER A 1060 -26.98 -27.36 23.92
N PRO A 1061 -26.52 -28.31 23.09
CA PRO A 1061 -27.41 -29.18 22.31
C PRO A 1061 -28.21 -30.13 23.22
N PRO A 1062 -29.41 -30.62 22.82
CA PRO A 1062 -30.11 -30.37 21.54
C PRO A 1062 -31.53 -29.76 21.66
N ILE A 1063 -32.11 -29.46 20.50
CA ILE A 1063 -33.53 -29.09 20.22
C ILE A 1063 -34.01 -27.71 20.70
N SER A 1064 -34.02 -27.40 22.01
CA SER A 1064 -34.72 -26.20 22.52
C SER A 1064 -33.84 -24.97 22.74
N ALA A 1065 -32.56 -25.19 23.08
CA ALA A 1065 -31.59 -24.20 23.55
C ALA A 1065 -32.05 -23.42 24.82
N GLY A 1066 -31.15 -23.30 25.81
CA GLY A 1066 -31.49 -22.69 27.10
C GLY A 1066 -31.94 -21.22 26.98
N THR A 1067 -32.90 -20.78 27.78
CA THR A 1067 -33.35 -19.38 27.79
C THR A 1067 -32.19 -18.45 28.18
N GLU A 1068 -31.93 -17.45 27.34
CA GLU A 1068 -31.01 -16.34 27.61
C GLU A 1068 -31.79 -15.03 27.59
N THR A 1069 -31.40 -14.11 28.49
CA THR A 1069 -31.91 -12.74 28.56
C THR A 1069 -30.83 -11.77 28.12
N PHE A 1070 -31.15 -10.88 27.19
CA PHE A 1070 -30.29 -9.80 26.72
C PHE A 1070 -30.77 -8.47 27.32
N TYR A 1071 -29.85 -7.64 27.80
CA TYR A 1071 -30.14 -6.39 28.51
C TYR A 1071 -28.93 -5.46 28.47
N PHE A 1072 -29.14 -4.15 28.60
CA PHE A 1072 -28.07 -3.18 28.81
C PHE A 1072 -27.51 -3.28 30.24
N ALA A 1073 -26.18 -3.18 30.38
CA ALA A 1073 -25.55 -2.83 31.65
C ALA A 1073 -24.32 -1.97 31.44
N SER A 1074 -24.09 -1.01 32.34
CA SER A 1074 -22.88 -0.19 32.37
C SER A 1074 -21.62 -1.06 32.53
N GLY A 1075 -20.51 -0.58 31.96
CA GLY A 1075 -19.25 -1.34 31.92
C GLY A 1075 -19.15 -2.30 30.73
N GLY A 1076 -18.90 -1.73 29.54
CA GLY A 1076 -18.65 -2.47 28.30
C GLY A 1076 -17.82 -1.62 27.34
N SER A 1077 -16.85 -2.23 26.65
CA SER A 1077 -15.93 -1.50 25.77
C SER A 1077 -15.51 -2.37 24.59
N VAL A 1078 -15.55 -1.81 23.38
CA VAL A 1078 -14.92 -2.40 22.20
C VAL A 1078 -13.52 -1.80 22.05
N LYS A 1079 -12.53 -2.65 21.73
CA LYS A 1079 -11.15 -2.20 21.44
C LYS A 1079 -10.83 -2.34 19.97
N HIS A 1080 -10.07 -1.40 19.43
CA HIS A 1080 -9.47 -1.53 18.11
C HIS A 1080 -8.43 -2.67 18.11
N PRO A 1081 -8.46 -3.59 17.12
CA PRO A 1081 -7.60 -4.78 17.14
C PRO A 1081 -6.12 -4.47 16.92
N VAL A 1082 -5.78 -3.39 16.18
CA VAL A 1082 -4.39 -2.97 15.92
C VAL A 1082 -3.84 -2.06 17.01
N THR A 1083 -4.45 -0.87 17.21
CA THR A 1083 -3.97 0.13 18.19
C THR A 1083 -4.27 -0.21 19.66
N GLY A 1084 -5.18 -1.15 19.94
CA GLY A 1084 -5.64 -1.49 21.29
C GLY A 1084 -6.50 -0.41 21.97
N ALA A 1085 -6.76 0.72 21.30
CA ALA A 1085 -7.54 1.83 21.80
C ALA A 1085 -8.99 1.41 22.12
N VAL A 1086 -9.59 2.01 23.16
CA VAL A 1086 -11.02 1.83 23.45
C VAL A 1086 -11.82 2.76 22.54
N MET A 1087 -12.75 2.19 21.78
CA MET A 1087 -13.51 2.92 20.78
C MET A 1087 -14.74 3.60 21.38
N SER A 1088 -14.92 4.89 21.07
CA SER A 1088 -16.14 5.64 21.41
C SER A 1088 -17.25 5.32 20.40
N PRO A 1089 -18.52 5.18 20.82
CA PRO A 1089 -19.63 4.95 19.89
C PRO A 1089 -19.81 6.09 18.89
N ARG A 1090 -19.84 5.77 17.59
CA ARG A 1090 -20.10 6.72 16.51
C ARG A 1090 -20.67 6.01 15.28
N PRO A 1091 -21.70 6.55 14.60
CA PRO A 1091 -22.19 5.99 13.34
C PRO A 1091 -21.35 6.45 12.14
N PRO A 1092 -21.30 5.67 11.03
CA PRO A 1092 -20.81 6.13 9.72
C PRO A 1092 -21.42 7.49 9.33
N ASP A 1093 -20.57 8.46 8.99
CA ASP A 1093 -20.90 9.89 8.75
C ASP A 1093 -21.69 10.60 9.89
N GLY A 1094 -21.90 9.94 11.03
CA GLY A 1094 -22.69 10.45 12.14
C GLY A 1094 -21.88 11.26 13.17
N PRO A 1095 -22.57 12.00 14.06
CA PRO A 1095 -21.95 12.60 15.23
C PRO A 1095 -21.46 11.51 16.20
N SER A 1096 -20.37 11.77 16.91
CA SER A 1096 -19.94 10.87 18.00
C SER A 1096 -20.98 10.89 19.12
N ALA A 1097 -21.42 9.70 19.54
CA ALA A 1097 -22.27 9.55 20.71
C ALA A 1097 -21.36 9.49 21.95
N GLN A 1098 -21.52 10.48 22.83
CA GLN A 1098 -20.94 10.51 24.18
C GLN A 1098 -22.07 10.28 25.20
N PRO A 1099 -22.66 9.07 25.28
CA PRO A 1099 -23.61 8.75 26.34
C PRO A 1099 -22.87 8.81 27.69
N GLY A 1100 -23.55 9.31 28.73
CA GLY A 1100 -23.05 9.18 30.10
C GLY A 1100 -22.85 7.70 30.47
N ASN A 1101 -21.98 7.42 31.44
CA ASN A 1101 -21.55 6.05 31.78
C ASN A 1101 -22.68 5.03 32.04
N ASP A 1102 -23.87 5.50 32.43
CA ASP A 1102 -25.05 4.68 32.73
C ASP A 1102 -26.14 4.71 31.64
N ALA A 1103 -25.89 5.31 30.47
CA ALA A 1103 -26.86 5.41 29.38
C ALA A 1103 -26.62 4.39 28.25
N ASP A 1104 -27.69 3.75 27.77
CA ASP A 1104 -27.62 2.80 26.66
C ASP A 1104 -27.33 3.50 25.33
N SER A 1105 -26.09 3.32 24.85
CA SER A 1105 -25.58 3.90 23.60
C SER A 1105 -26.41 3.49 22.38
N ARG A 1106 -27.07 2.32 22.40
CA ARG A 1106 -27.94 1.86 21.30
C ARG A 1106 -29.10 2.82 21.05
N ARG A 1107 -29.56 3.56 22.06
CA ARG A 1107 -30.62 4.58 21.92
C ARG A 1107 -30.18 5.70 20.99
N ALA A 1108 -28.97 6.22 21.17
CA ALA A 1108 -28.40 7.24 20.28
C ALA A 1108 -28.25 6.73 18.83
N LEU A 1109 -27.91 5.45 18.63
CA LEU A 1109 -27.87 4.83 17.30
C LEU A 1109 -29.28 4.74 16.68
N ALA A 1110 -30.27 4.26 17.44
CA ALA A 1110 -31.66 4.14 16.96
C ALA A 1110 -32.29 5.50 16.67
N ASP A 1111 -32.02 6.51 17.50
CA ASP A 1111 -32.49 7.89 17.29
C ASP A 1111 -31.84 8.51 16.05
N TRP A 1112 -30.52 8.32 15.85
CA TRP A 1112 -29.82 8.81 14.64
C TRP A 1112 -30.25 8.10 13.34
N LEU A 1113 -30.59 6.81 13.38
CA LEU A 1113 -31.09 6.08 12.21
C LEU A 1113 -32.43 6.63 11.69
N ILE A 1114 -33.29 7.10 12.59
CA ILE A 1114 -34.69 7.44 12.31
C ILE A 1114 -34.89 8.95 12.06
N VAL A 1115 -33.85 9.80 12.15
CA VAL A 1115 -34.01 11.20 11.75
C VAL A 1115 -34.37 11.30 10.25
N PRO A 1116 -35.30 12.18 9.84
CA PRO A 1116 -35.70 12.34 8.44
C PRO A 1116 -34.51 12.54 7.48
N ASP A 1117 -33.52 13.33 7.90
CA ASP A 1117 -32.35 13.65 7.08
C ASP A 1117 -31.26 12.54 7.07
N ASN A 1118 -31.55 11.33 7.58
CA ASN A 1118 -30.60 10.22 7.56
C ASN A 1118 -30.36 9.73 6.11
N PRO A 1119 -29.13 9.80 5.57
CA PRO A 1119 -28.88 9.53 4.16
C PRO A 1119 -28.93 8.04 3.79
N PHE A 1120 -29.08 7.13 4.77
CA PHE A 1120 -29.02 5.69 4.57
C PHE A 1120 -30.35 4.99 4.81
N PHE A 1121 -31.03 5.28 5.94
CA PHE A 1121 -32.08 4.42 6.49
C PHE A 1121 -33.30 4.26 5.57
N ALA A 1122 -33.92 5.37 5.15
CA ALA A 1122 -35.07 5.34 4.25
C ALA A 1122 -34.67 4.81 2.86
N ARG A 1123 -33.52 5.23 2.33
CA ARG A 1123 -33.03 4.81 1.00
C ARG A 1123 -32.77 3.30 0.93
N ALA A 1124 -32.19 2.70 1.98
CA ALA A 1124 -31.95 1.26 2.05
C ALA A 1124 -33.26 0.45 2.11
N ALA A 1125 -34.27 0.95 2.82
CA ALA A 1125 -35.61 0.33 2.85
C ALA A 1125 -36.30 0.42 1.47
N VAL A 1126 -36.34 1.62 0.88
CA VAL A 1126 -36.94 1.89 -0.44
C VAL A 1126 -36.29 1.04 -1.52
N ASN A 1127 -34.96 1.03 -1.61
CA ASN A 1127 -34.24 0.28 -2.64
C ASN A 1127 -34.48 -1.24 -2.53
N ARG A 1128 -34.64 -1.75 -1.29
CA ARG A 1128 -34.96 -3.15 -1.03
C ARG A 1128 -36.39 -3.50 -1.46
N VAL A 1129 -37.37 -2.66 -1.16
CA VAL A 1129 -38.76 -2.85 -1.63
C VAL A 1129 -38.82 -2.76 -3.16
N TRP A 1130 -38.20 -1.74 -3.76
CA TRP A 1130 -38.07 -1.58 -5.21
C TRP A 1130 -37.52 -2.86 -5.88
N ALA A 1131 -36.44 -3.41 -5.34
CA ALA A 1131 -35.82 -4.62 -5.88
C ALA A 1131 -36.74 -5.86 -5.84
N VAL A 1132 -37.70 -5.94 -4.91
CA VAL A 1132 -38.68 -7.03 -4.88
C VAL A 1132 -39.66 -6.94 -6.05
N PHE A 1133 -40.15 -5.73 -6.40
CA PHE A 1133 -41.12 -5.52 -7.48
C PHE A 1133 -40.50 -5.48 -8.89
N PHE A 1134 -39.25 -5.02 -9.00
CA PHE A 1134 -38.57 -4.83 -10.28
C PHE A 1134 -37.43 -5.84 -10.54
N GLY A 1135 -37.10 -6.70 -9.58
CA GLY A 1135 -36.07 -7.74 -9.68
C GLY A 1135 -34.63 -7.24 -9.60
N ARG A 1136 -34.42 -5.92 -9.49
CA ARG A 1136 -33.13 -5.23 -9.25
C ARG A 1136 -33.38 -3.92 -8.51
N GLY A 1137 -32.44 -3.52 -7.65
CA GLY A 1137 -32.46 -2.20 -7.02
C GLY A 1137 -32.12 -1.06 -7.98
N LEU A 1138 -32.41 0.17 -7.55
CA LEU A 1138 -31.83 1.39 -8.13
C LEU A 1138 -30.34 1.52 -7.75
N VAL A 1139 -29.95 0.92 -6.62
CA VAL A 1139 -28.58 0.49 -6.29
C VAL A 1139 -28.57 -1.04 -6.31
N GLU A 1140 -27.63 -1.64 -7.05
CA GLU A 1140 -27.50 -3.10 -7.17
C GLU A 1140 -26.03 -3.50 -6.96
N PRO A 1141 -25.66 -4.42 -6.04
CA PRO A 1141 -26.53 -5.13 -5.11
C PRO A 1141 -27.35 -4.23 -4.18
N VAL A 1142 -28.53 -4.72 -3.79
CA VAL A 1142 -29.59 -3.96 -3.09
C VAL A 1142 -29.18 -3.32 -1.74
N ASP A 1143 -28.07 -3.78 -1.19
CA ASP A 1143 -27.49 -3.48 0.13
C ASP A 1143 -25.99 -3.11 0.01
N ASP A 1144 -25.60 -2.51 -1.11
CA ASP A 1144 -24.22 -2.15 -1.47
C ASP A 1144 -24.14 -0.68 -1.91
N PHE A 1145 -24.62 0.20 -1.02
CA PHE A 1145 -24.58 1.66 -1.14
C PHE A 1145 -23.16 2.16 -0.87
N ARG A 1146 -22.35 2.19 -1.93
CA ARG A 1146 -20.99 2.71 -1.89
C ARG A 1146 -20.77 3.77 -2.96
N ILE A 1147 -19.80 4.65 -2.73
CA ILE A 1147 -19.44 5.71 -3.69
C ILE A 1147 -18.99 5.18 -5.06
N SER A 1148 -18.51 3.92 -5.11
CA SER A 1148 -18.16 3.20 -6.34
C SER A 1148 -19.32 2.39 -6.96
N ASN A 1149 -20.53 2.51 -6.41
CA ASN A 1149 -21.77 1.88 -6.84
C ASN A 1149 -22.98 2.82 -6.61
N PRO A 1150 -22.99 4.01 -7.25
CA PRO A 1150 -24.05 4.99 -7.04
C PRO A 1150 -25.38 4.49 -7.59
N CYS A 1151 -26.46 5.10 -7.09
CA CYS A 1151 -27.80 4.88 -7.60
C CYS A 1151 -27.91 5.28 -9.08
N VAL A 1152 -28.54 4.45 -9.91
CA VAL A 1152 -28.74 4.74 -11.36
C VAL A 1152 -29.72 5.89 -11.61
N ASN A 1153 -30.60 6.17 -10.65
CA ASN A 1153 -31.50 7.32 -10.66
C ASN A 1153 -31.64 7.93 -9.24
N PRO A 1154 -30.65 8.71 -8.77
CA PRO A 1154 -30.67 9.27 -7.42
C PRO A 1154 -31.92 10.13 -7.13
N PRO A 1155 -32.38 11.03 -8.01
CA PRO A 1155 -33.60 11.80 -7.78
C PRO A 1155 -34.84 10.93 -7.50
N LEU A 1156 -34.98 9.80 -8.18
CA LEU A 1156 -36.09 8.87 -7.97
C LEU A 1156 -36.01 8.18 -6.61
N LEU A 1157 -34.82 7.69 -6.23
CA LEU A 1157 -34.61 7.05 -4.93
C LEU A 1157 -34.86 8.03 -3.78
N ASP A 1158 -34.43 9.28 -3.95
CA ASP A 1158 -34.57 10.34 -2.95
C ASP A 1158 -36.04 10.75 -2.81
N ALA A 1159 -36.77 10.97 -3.91
CA ALA A 1159 -38.20 11.26 -3.87
C ALA A 1159 -39.05 10.14 -3.25
N LEU A 1160 -38.70 8.87 -3.51
CA LEU A 1160 -39.35 7.72 -2.85
C LEU A 1160 -39.03 7.64 -1.36
N ALA A 1161 -37.81 7.99 -0.94
CA ALA A 1161 -37.43 8.05 0.47
C ALA A 1161 -38.16 9.17 1.21
N ASP A 1162 -38.25 10.36 0.62
CA ASP A 1162 -38.97 11.51 1.17
C ASP A 1162 -40.47 11.21 1.32
N ASP A 1163 -41.10 10.59 0.32
CA ASP A 1163 -42.51 10.18 0.38
C ASP A 1163 -42.75 9.11 1.46
N TYR A 1164 -41.84 8.14 1.59
CA TYR A 1164 -41.89 7.10 2.62
C TYR A 1164 -41.74 7.66 4.05
N ILE A 1165 -40.83 8.61 4.26
CA ILE A 1165 -40.66 9.32 5.55
C ILE A 1165 -41.93 10.12 5.87
N LYS A 1166 -42.45 10.87 4.89
CA LYS A 1166 -43.64 11.73 5.03
C LYS A 1166 -44.90 10.93 5.44
N HIS A 1167 -45.01 9.69 4.98
CA HIS A 1167 -46.09 8.76 5.35
C HIS A 1167 -45.75 7.88 6.56
N GLY A 1168 -44.81 8.31 7.41
CA GLY A 1168 -44.53 7.67 8.70
C GLY A 1168 -43.90 6.29 8.59
N TYR A 1169 -43.07 6.07 7.56
CA TYR A 1169 -42.40 4.79 7.28
C TYR A 1169 -43.39 3.62 7.05
N ASP A 1170 -44.55 3.90 6.46
CA ASP A 1170 -45.55 2.90 6.07
C ASP A 1170 -45.11 2.12 4.82
N LEU A 1171 -44.79 0.84 5.01
CA LEU A 1171 -44.38 -0.08 3.96
C LEU A 1171 -45.49 -0.36 2.93
N LYS A 1172 -46.77 -0.41 3.34
CA LYS A 1172 -47.88 -0.61 2.40
C LYS A 1172 -48.10 0.62 1.54
N HIS A 1173 -47.94 1.82 2.08
CA HIS A 1173 -47.96 3.05 1.29
C HIS A 1173 -46.87 3.05 0.22
N LEU A 1174 -45.63 2.72 0.59
CA LEU A 1174 -44.49 2.64 -0.33
C LEU A 1174 -44.69 1.59 -1.44
N MET A 1175 -45.27 0.43 -1.15
CA MET A 1175 -45.57 -0.61 -2.15
C MET A 1175 -46.72 -0.27 -3.10
N ARG A 1176 -47.56 0.70 -2.70
CA ARG A 1176 -48.76 1.12 -3.43
C ARG A 1176 -48.50 2.33 -4.35
N THR A 1177 -47.45 3.08 -4.06
CA THR A 1177 -47.05 4.33 -4.74
C THR A 1177 -46.38 4.05 -6.08
#